data_AF-A0A1W0WKM2-F1
#
_entry.id   AF-A0A1W0WKM2-F1
#
_cell.length_a   1.000
_cell.length_b   1.000
_cell.length_c   1.000
_cell.angle_alpha   90.00
_cell.angle_beta   90.00
_cell.angle_gamma   90.00
#
_symmetry.space_group_name_H-M   'P 1'
#
loop_
_entity.id
_entity.type
_entity.pdbx_description
1 polymer ?
#
loop_
_entity_poly.entity_id
_entity_poly.type
_entity_poly.pdbx_seq_one_letter_code
_entity_poly.pdbx_strand_id
1 'polypeptide(L)'
;MSSSNNSTGPVGTNIPYCPATNPQEWIRGKIPLTGVCMVIVALQMFTLVTFRRWRPREPFLTLHVSLAWGSLAFGAIGVGIAIISMFPWTVSVATASRAFNWLIGGAHNASSLTLLFISVDRWLSVEFPVKYRLKISQEKINRAVCILFGLSFLHWFPGMVVYWDAVQVYCNRPATLFYPSFWFLLYSMIGPFMLSLTGLVQLRIITIAVATKLRLVRARRRIGNSRNRPSVSVPLSELMGIIRGPLTASMVMVIVQLVANIPYLTTVHFASRYHWSSQATAFWSVVWLAVQHVFSPGVYLTLFPLFRATAKRMCCGVGIKRRRGVALFSIVHAAKFQGYNFYRGNGPVSSGLVTEGATLMLNGKPLRILSGAIHYFRVVPEYWEDRLTKLKAAGLNTVETYVPWNLHEPRPGVFDFDGILDIRNFIEIAKRLDLLVIFRPGPYICAEWEFGGLPSWLLTIPGMKVRSNNKPYLDATNRYLENLIPRIADLQFQKNGPIILVQVENEYGAYGNDTVFMDASKQQLVTHGIVETFVTSDGPKDLTPGKATNVWMTVNEKNDMGTHLDTLKSLQPNKPLMVMEYWSGWFDHWNENHHTISLKKFSLELRAILSRNASVNFYVFFGGTNFGFLNGANFALENPSMPYEPTITSYDYDAILSEGGKLTAKWHRTREILQEFGLLADDLPQPPADVPAFAYGQVIFQQWMSLDSLTLGVKGQQMDDPIQMEYIEVFPAVPVTPLVYNTSAGFQSYGYVLYSVDIPNVNSTIVLGELHDRAQVLLDGVQIKLFDYPESENEEHKFDVKYRPGPNENDKRHLQILVENMGRANYARKDALADLDTQWKGMHGQVKINSQPLNNWTAYPLEFGKGAASFLTPAFQPYWKQSLVRQRFPRLMQSTLNVSDDQPRDTYLDLTGWGRGVVFINGFNIGRYWPDAGPQQTLYVPGPVLKKGANSVVVFELEKSLGFATFMDVPQLDKLTSGNSPSPSASPVTTQAPPASTPSSTATGLICSFAAFLLCLAIAF
;
A
#
# COMPACT_ATOMS: atom_id res chain seq x y z
N MET A 1 61.88 80.41 0.41
CA MET A 1 63.18 80.89 0.94
C MET A 1 63.82 79.76 1.74
N SER A 2 65.12 79.53 1.50
CA SER A 2 66.12 78.67 2.20
C SER A 2 65.80 77.18 2.37
N SER A 3 66.35 76.26 1.54
CA SER A 3 67.72 75.65 1.59
C SER A 3 67.87 74.67 2.77
N SER A 4 68.34 73.41 2.67
CA SER A 4 69.31 72.79 1.75
C SER A 4 69.41 71.26 1.98
N ASN A 5 69.57 70.51 0.88
CA ASN A 5 70.43 69.35 0.58
C ASN A 5 70.57 68.11 1.50
N ASN A 6 70.12 67.00 0.90
CA ASN A 6 70.82 65.72 0.62
C ASN A 6 71.53 64.93 1.73
N SER A 7 70.86 63.85 2.15
CA SER A 7 71.42 62.49 2.07
C SER A 7 70.28 61.44 2.05
N THR A 8 69.97 60.89 0.87
CA THR A 8 69.07 59.73 0.72
C THR A 8 69.89 58.44 0.71
N GLY A 9 70.17 57.89 1.89
CA GLY A 9 70.50 56.48 2.10
C GLY A 9 69.23 55.68 2.40
N PRO A 10 69.21 54.35 2.19
CA PRO A 10 67.98 53.57 2.26
C PRO A 10 67.51 53.48 3.71
N VAL A 11 66.47 54.25 4.06
CA VAL A 11 65.76 54.06 5.32
C VAL A 11 64.98 52.77 5.18
N GLY A 12 65.59 51.68 5.64
CA GLY A 12 64.89 50.43 5.92
C GLY A 12 63.67 50.76 6.76
N THR A 13 62.50 50.45 6.22
CA THR A 13 61.21 50.58 6.87
C THR A 13 61.13 49.56 8.01
N ASN A 14 61.83 49.86 9.10
CA ASN A 14 61.57 49.26 10.41
C ASN A 14 60.16 49.68 10.83
N ILE A 15 59.19 48.86 10.46
CA ILE A 15 57.87 48.84 11.07
C ILE A 15 58.13 48.57 12.57
N PRO A 16 57.70 49.46 13.50
CA PRO A 16 57.91 49.23 14.91
C PRO A 16 57.23 47.91 15.29
N TYR A 17 58.00 47.02 15.92
CA TYR A 17 57.50 45.77 16.48
C TYR A 17 56.44 46.13 17.53
N CYS A 18 55.16 45.99 17.19
CA CYS A 18 54.10 46.19 18.17
C CYS A 18 54.24 45.09 19.22
N PRO A 19 54.50 45.38 20.51
CA PRO A 19 54.25 44.40 21.55
C PRO A 19 52.73 44.31 21.63
N ALA A 20 52.14 43.44 20.79
CA ALA A 20 50.75 43.07 20.90
C ALA A 20 50.52 42.74 22.37
N THR A 21 49.64 43.49 23.03
CA THR A 21 48.99 43.06 24.27
C THR A 21 48.69 41.59 24.10
N ASN A 22 49.43 40.80 24.88
CA ASN A 22 49.61 39.36 24.83
C ASN A 22 48.85 38.65 23.69
N PRO A 23 49.49 38.02 22.68
CA PRO A 23 48.81 37.15 21.71
C PRO A 23 47.80 36.20 22.39
N GLN A 24 48.08 35.80 23.63
CA GLN A 24 47.19 35.04 24.50
C GLN A 24 45.86 35.74 24.86
N GLU A 25 45.81 37.06 25.08
CA GLU A 25 44.57 37.83 25.33
C GLU A 25 43.69 37.90 24.07
N TRP A 26 44.31 38.13 22.91
CA TRP A 26 43.62 38.19 21.62
C TRP A 26 43.12 36.80 21.18
N ILE A 27 43.94 35.76 21.39
CA ILE A 27 43.58 34.35 21.18
C ILE A 27 42.46 33.95 22.16
N ARG A 28 42.50 34.34 23.44
CA ARG A 28 41.42 34.07 24.42
C ARG A 28 40.06 34.61 23.96
N GLY A 29 40.01 35.78 23.34
CA GLY A 29 38.78 36.33 22.75
C GLY A 29 38.26 35.56 21.53
N LYS A 30 39.10 34.77 20.86
CA LYS A 30 38.78 34.04 19.61
C LYS A 30 38.66 32.52 19.81
N ILE A 31 39.14 31.96 20.91
CA ILE A 31 39.00 30.52 21.26
C ILE A 31 37.54 30.05 21.17
N PRO A 32 36.54 30.77 21.72
CA PRO A 32 35.14 30.38 21.58
C PRO A 32 34.69 30.27 20.12
N LEU A 33 35.20 31.16 19.26
CA LEU A 33 34.87 31.17 17.84
C LEU A 33 35.51 29.99 17.09
N THR A 34 36.76 29.66 17.41
CA THR A 34 37.44 28.50 16.83
C THR A 34 36.70 27.20 17.13
N GLY A 35 36.25 27.02 18.38
CA GLY A 35 35.47 25.86 18.79
C GLY A 35 34.17 25.72 18.01
N VAL A 36 33.46 26.84 17.82
CA VAL A 36 32.22 26.88 17.03
C VAL A 36 32.47 26.51 15.56
N CYS A 37 33.53 27.03 14.94
CA CYS A 37 33.89 26.69 13.56
C CYS A 37 34.29 25.21 13.41
N MET A 38 34.99 24.63 14.39
CA MET A 38 35.31 23.20 14.40
C MET A 38 34.06 22.32 14.52
N VAL A 39 33.08 22.72 15.34
CA VAL A 39 31.78 22.03 15.44
C VAL A 39 31.04 22.07 14.11
N ILE A 40 31.02 23.22 13.42
CA ILE A 40 30.44 23.33 12.07
C ILE A 40 31.10 22.34 11.13
N VAL A 41 32.44 22.28 11.10
CA VAL A 41 33.18 21.36 10.24
C VAL A 41 32.80 19.90 10.53
N ALA A 42 32.80 19.49 11.81
CA ALA A 42 32.47 18.12 12.19
C ALA A 42 31.03 17.73 11.81
N LEU A 43 30.07 18.60 12.11
CA LEU A 43 28.65 18.37 11.82
C LEU A 43 28.35 18.33 10.32
N GLN A 44 28.97 19.22 9.54
CA GLN A 44 28.76 19.26 8.09
C GLN A 44 29.51 18.14 7.36
N MET A 45 30.68 17.71 7.84
CA MET A 45 31.34 16.49 7.37
C MET A 45 30.48 15.25 7.63
N PHE A 46 29.92 15.11 8.84
CA PHE A 46 28.98 14.06 9.16
C PHE A 46 27.77 14.07 8.20
N THR A 47 27.23 15.26 7.95
CA THR A 47 26.09 15.47 7.05
C THR A 47 26.41 15.07 5.62
N LEU A 48 27.55 15.48 5.09
CA LEU A 48 28.01 15.13 3.74
C LEU A 48 28.31 13.64 3.60
N VAL A 49 28.93 13.00 4.60
CA VAL A 49 29.16 11.55 4.60
C VAL A 49 27.84 10.79 4.64
N THR A 50 26.87 11.28 5.42
CA THR A 50 25.51 10.71 5.48
C THR A 50 24.80 10.85 4.15
N PHE A 51 24.82 12.04 3.53
CA PHE A 51 24.27 12.24 2.18
C PHE A 51 24.99 11.41 1.10
N ARG A 52 26.31 11.21 1.21
CA ARG A 52 27.07 10.35 0.30
C ARG A 52 26.65 8.89 0.40
N ARG A 53 26.29 8.42 1.60
CA ARG A 53 25.79 7.06 1.83
C ARG A 53 24.29 6.92 1.55
N TRP A 54 23.57 8.03 1.47
CA TRP A 54 22.19 8.08 1.01
C TRP A 54 22.15 7.86 -0.52
N ARG A 55 21.65 6.70 -0.98
CA ARG A 55 21.53 6.41 -2.42
C ARG A 55 20.64 7.45 -3.12
N PRO A 56 21.07 8.01 -4.27
CA PRO A 56 20.40 9.16 -4.88
C PRO A 56 19.15 8.72 -5.62
N ARG A 57 17.97 9.22 -5.20
CA ARG A 57 16.74 9.13 -6.01
C ARG A 57 16.03 10.47 -6.20
N GLU A 58 16.53 11.55 -5.59
CA GLU A 58 15.89 12.86 -5.69
C GLU A 58 16.85 13.94 -6.20
N PRO A 59 16.56 14.54 -7.38
CA PRO A 59 17.30 15.67 -7.92
C PRO A 59 17.54 16.81 -6.91
N PHE A 60 16.55 17.04 -6.05
CA PHE A 60 16.48 18.14 -5.09
C PHE A 60 17.39 17.95 -3.86
N LEU A 61 17.94 16.74 -3.67
CA LEU A 61 18.95 16.46 -2.64
C LEU A 61 20.24 17.25 -2.88
N THR A 62 20.55 17.52 -4.15
CA THR A 62 21.77 18.23 -4.58
C THR A 62 21.88 19.64 -4.03
N LEU A 63 20.76 20.37 -3.94
CA LEU A 63 20.74 21.70 -3.34
C LEU A 63 21.07 21.65 -1.83
N HIS A 64 20.61 20.60 -1.14
CA HIS A 64 20.88 20.39 0.29
C HIS A 64 22.34 19.94 0.52
N VAL A 65 22.90 19.13 -0.37
CA VAL A 65 24.33 18.77 -0.40
C VAL A 65 25.19 20.00 -0.67
N SER A 66 24.79 20.86 -1.61
CA SER A 66 25.45 22.15 -1.89
C SER A 66 25.44 23.06 -0.66
N LEU A 67 24.32 23.12 0.08
CA LEU A 67 24.22 23.89 1.33
C LEU A 67 25.18 23.37 2.40
N ALA A 68 25.33 22.04 2.53
CA ALA A 68 26.27 21.42 3.47
C ALA A 68 27.73 21.72 3.10
N TRP A 69 28.08 21.70 1.80
CA TRP A 69 29.41 22.11 1.32
C TRP A 69 29.71 23.59 1.60
N GLY A 70 28.74 24.49 1.36
CA GLY A 70 28.92 25.92 1.68
C GLY A 70 29.12 26.16 3.18
N SER A 71 28.37 25.44 4.01
CA SER A 71 28.50 25.52 5.48
C SER A 71 29.83 24.92 5.98
N LEU A 72 30.31 23.84 5.35
CA LEU A 72 31.62 23.26 5.63
C LEU A 72 32.74 24.24 5.28
N ALA A 73 32.66 24.92 4.13
CA ALA A 73 33.62 25.93 3.71
C ALA A 73 33.66 27.10 4.71
N PHE A 74 32.51 27.59 5.17
CA PHE A 74 32.43 28.63 6.21
C PHE A 74 33.18 28.21 7.49
N GLY A 75 32.93 27.00 7.98
CA GLY A 75 33.61 26.47 9.16
C GLY A 75 35.13 26.33 8.96
N ALA A 76 35.56 25.77 7.83
CA ALA A 76 36.98 25.57 7.52
C ALA A 76 37.75 26.89 7.39
N ILE A 77 37.18 27.88 6.70
CA ILE A 77 37.79 29.22 6.58
C ILE A 77 37.87 29.90 7.96
N GLY A 78 36.83 29.76 8.80
CA GLY A 78 36.82 30.29 10.16
C GLY A 78 37.94 29.70 11.05
N VAL A 79 38.19 28.39 10.96
CA VAL A 79 39.35 27.76 11.63
C VAL A 79 40.67 28.31 11.09
N GLY A 80 40.76 28.53 9.77
CA GLY A 80 41.93 29.15 9.14
C GLY A 80 42.22 30.58 9.66
N ILE A 81 41.19 31.40 9.87
CA ILE A 81 41.33 32.74 10.49
C ILE A 81 41.94 32.64 11.88
N ALA A 82 41.48 31.68 12.69
CA ALA A 82 42.01 31.45 14.03
C ALA A 82 43.47 31.02 14.01
N ILE A 83 43.86 30.14 13.09
CA ILE A 83 45.24 29.68 12.93
C ILE A 83 46.15 30.85 12.48
N ILE A 84 45.73 31.62 11.48
CA ILE A 84 46.48 32.79 10.99
C ILE A 84 46.72 33.79 12.12
N SER A 85 45.76 33.95 13.01
CA SER A 85 45.88 34.86 14.15
C SER A 85 46.79 34.39 15.29
N MET A 86 47.28 33.16 15.25
CA MET A 86 48.29 32.67 16.19
C MET A 86 49.71 33.14 15.81
N PHE A 87 49.91 33.63 14.59
CA PHE A 87 51.20 34.12 14.12
C PHE A 87 51.44 35.59 14.50
N PRO A 88 52.71 36.00 14.68
CA PRO A 88 53.06 37.41 14.86
C PRO A 88 52.49 38.27 13.73
N TRP A 89 51.92 39.43 14.10
CA TRP A 89 51.25 40.31 13.14
C TRP A 89 52.27 40.95 12.18
N THR A 90 52.37 40.39 10.98
CA THR A 90 53.19 40.90 9.86
C THR A 90 52.29 41.37 8.72
N VAL A 91 52.83 42.09 7.74
CA VAL A 91 52.08 42.50 6.52
C VAL A 91 51.48 41.28 5.81
N SER A 92 52.22 40.18 5.74
CA SER A 92 51.76 38.93 5.13
C SER A 92 50.62 38.28 5.93
N VAL A 93 50.73 38.22 7.26
CA VAL A 93 49.68 37.68 8.15
C VAL A 93 48.43 38.56 8.13
N ALA A 94 48.59 39.89 8.11
CA ALA A 94 47.48 40.83 7.97
C ALA A 94 46.75 40.66 6.63
N THR A 95 47.52 40.49 5.54
CA THR A 95 46.97 40.27 4.19
C THR A 95 46.23 38.93 4.10
N ALA A 96 46.80 37.86 4.64
CA ALA A 96 46.16 36.55 4.72
C ALA A 96 44.89 36.60 5.58
N SER A 97 44.94 37.25 6.75
CA SER A 97 43.78 37.43 7.63
C SER A 97 42.64 38.18 6.91
N ARG A 98 42.96 39.22 6.12
CA ARG A 98 41.95 39.92 5.29
C ARG A 98 41.36 38.98 4.26
N ALA A 99 42.18 38.28 3.48
CA ALA A 99 41.72 37.36 2.45
C ALA A 99 40.76 36.30 3.03
N PHE A 100 41.08 35.73 4.19
CA PHE A 100 40.20 34.76 4.86
C PHE A 100 38.91 35.38 5.41
N ASN A 101 38.94 36.60 5.97
CA ASN A 101 37.73 37.31 6.39
C ASN A 101 36.82 37.69 5.21
N TRP A 102 37.38 37.91 4.02
CA TRP A 102 36.58 38.06 2.81
C TRP A 102 35.98 36.73 2.37
N LEU A 103 36.77 35.65 2.35
CA LEU A 103 36.32 34.32 1.93
C LEU A 103 35.20 33.77 2.81
N ILE A 104 35.23 34.03 4.13
CA ILE A 104 34.16 33.58 5.05
C ILE A 104 32.83 34.30 4.75
N GLY A 105 32.85 35.58 4.40
CA GLY A 105 31.67 36.32 3.93
C GLY A 105 31.14 35.79 2.59
N GLY A 106 32.04 35.39 1.68
CA GLY A 106 31.68 34.72 0.43
C GLY A 106 30.99 33.38 0.65
N ALA A 107 31.53 32.54 1.53
CA ALA A 107 30.93 31.25 1.89
C ALA A 107 29.54 31.41 2.54
N HIS A 108 29.37 32.40 3.43
CA HIS A 108 28.08 32.74 4.04
C HIS A 108 27.04 33.16 3.00
N ASN A 109 27.41 34.05 2.07
CA ASN A 109 26.53 34.52 1.00
C ASN A 109 26.14 33.37 0.05
N ALA A 110 27.08 32.48 -0.28
CA ALA A 110 26.79 31.30 -1.09
C ALA A 110 25.77 30.38 -0.41
N SER A 111 25.91 30.12 0.90
CA SER A 111 24.91 29.34 1.66
C SER A 111 23.54 30.01 1.68
N SER A 112 23.48 31.34 1.83
CA SER A 112 22.23 32.10 1.80
C SER A 112 21.55 32.05 0.42
N LEU A 113 22.33 32.12 -0.66
CA LEU A 113 21.80 31.97 -2.02
C LEU A 113 21.27 30.54 -2.26
N THR A 114 21.97 29.51 -1.78
CA THR A 114 21.49 28.12 -1.87
C THR A 114 20.16 27.93 -1.15
N LEU A 115 19.96 28.59 0.01
CA LEU A 115 18.69 28.57 0.73
C LEU A 115 17.56 29.26 -0.03
N LEU A 116 17.84 30.39 -0.71
CA LEU A 116 16.85 31.02 -1.60
C LEU A 116 16.43 30.06 -2.73
N PHE A 117 17.37 29.32 -3.31
CA PHE A 117 17.05 28.34 -4.36
C PHE A 117 16.25 27.14 -3.83
N ILE A 118 16.56 26.65 -2.62
CA ILE A 118 15.73 25.64 -1.94
C ILE A 118 14.31 26.19 -1.72
N SER A 119 14.19 27.45 -1.33
CA SER A 119 12.91 28.14 -1.14
C SER A 119 12.11 28.26 -2.46
N VAL A 120 12.76 28.68 -3.55
CA VAL A 120 12.15 28.78 -4.88
C VAL A 120 11.75 27.41 -5.44
N ASP A 121 12.59 26.38 -5.28
CA ASP A 121 12.24 25.01 -5.69
C ASP A 121 10.94 24.55 -5.01
N ARG A 122 10.84 24.80 -3.70
CA ARG A 122 9.66 24.44 -2.92
C ARG A 122 8.45 25.26 -3.33
N TRP A 123 8.62 26.54 -3.62
CA TRP A 123 7.54 27.37 -4.15
C TRP A 123 6.98 26.84 -5.46
N LEU A 124 7.85 26.58 -6.45
CA LEU A 124 7.43 26.06 -7.76
C LEU A 124 6.78 24.68 -7.65
N SER A 125 7.21 23.87 -6.66
CA SER A 125 6.62 22.57 -6.38
C SER A 125 5.23 22.65 -5.76
N VAL A 126 4.93 23.71 -5.00
CA VAL A 126 3.61 23.94 -4.41
C VAL A 126 2.67 24.60 -5.43
N GLU A 127 3.17 25.53 -6.23
CA GLU A 127 2.35 26.24 -7.22
C GLU A 127 2.10 25.43 -8.49
N PHE A 128 3.04 24.58 -8.91
CA PHE A 128 2.96 23.79 -10.15
C PHE A 128 3.37 22.31 -9.97
N PRO A 129 2.78 21.54 -9.03
CA PRO A 129 3.28 20.25 -8.56
C PRO A 129 3.53 19.21 -9.67
N VAL A 130 2.54 18.97 -10.54
CA VAL A 130 2.61 17.93 -11.57
C VAL A 130 3.56 18.34 -12.71
N LYS A 131 3.47 19.60 -13.18
CA LYS A 131 4.27 20.08 -14.33
C LYS A 131 5.74 20.31 -13.97
N TYR A 132 6.03 20.74 -12.75
CA TYR A 132 7.39 21.06 -12.30
C TYR A 132 8.21 19.80 -12.01
N ARG A 133 7.66 18.84 -11.23
CA ARG A 133 8.39 17.63 -10.82
C ARG A 133 8.63 16.63 -11.95
N LEU A 134 7.78 16.60 -12.99
CA LEU A 134 7.98 15.75 -14.17
C LEU A 134 9.01 16.28 -15.17
N LYS A 135 9.33 17.59 -15.14
CA LYS A 135 10.18 18.24 -16.17
C LYS A 135 11.61 18.55 -15.72
N ILE A 136 11.91 18.46 -14.43
CA ILE A 136 13.21 18.83 -13.86
C ILE A 136 14.06 17.59 -13.66
N SER A 137 15.12 17.48 -14.47
CA SER A 137 16.14 16.45 -14.36
C SER A 137 17.24 16.85 -13.37
N GLN A 138 17.97 15.85 -12.86
CA GLN A 138 19.18 16.02 -12.07
C GLN A 138 20.20 16.97 -12.74
N GLU A 139 20.34 16.86 -14.06
CA GLU A 139 21.25 17.69 -14.84
C GLU A 139 20.86 19.18 -14.80
N LYS A 140 19.56 19.50 -14.90
CA LYS A 140 19.08 20.89 -14.81
C LYS A 140 19.36 21.47 -13.42
N ILE A 141 19.21 20.68 -12.36
CA ILE A 141 19.54 21.11 -11.00
C ILE A 141 21.05 21.28 -10.82
N ASN A 142 21.88 20.39 -11.35
CA ASN A 142 23.33 20.55 -11.32
C ASN A 142 23.77 21.81 -12.05
N ARG A 143 23.19 22.11 -13.22
CA ARG A 143 23.43 23.37 -13.94
C ARG A 143 22.99 24.58 -13.11
N ALA A 144 21.84 24.52 -12.44
CA ALA A 144 21.39 25.57 -11.54
C ALA A 144 22.35 25.78 -10.35
N VAL A 145 22.89 24.70 -9.78
CA VAL A 145 23.91 24.76 -8.72
C VAL A 145 25.21 25.40 -9.25
N CYS A 146 25.67 25.04 -10.46
CA CYS A 146 26.84 25.67 -11.07
C CYS A 146 26.62 27.17 -11.33
N ILE A 147 25.46 27.54 -11.88
CA ILE A 147 25.06 28.95 -12.07
C ILE A 147 25.04 29.68 -10.73
N LEU A 148 24.54 29.03 -9.67
CA LEU A 148 24.50 29.60 -8.32
C LEU A 148 25.89 29.89 -7.75
N PHE A 149 26.85 28.97 -7.90
CA PHE A 149 28.23 29.23 -7.49
C PHE A 149 28.88 30.33 -8.34
N GLY A 150 28.60 30.36 -9.64
CA GLY A 150 29.06 31.43 -10.55
C GLY A 150 28.49 32.80 -10.18
N LEU A 151 27.18 32.89 -9.90
CA LEU A 151 26.52 34.11 -9.44
C LEU A 151 27.04 34.54 -8.06
N SER A 152 27.26 33.60 -7.13
CA SER A 152 27.85 33.89 -5.82
C SER A 152 29.25 34.49 -5.95
N PHE A 153 30.06 33.94 -6.87
CA PHE A 153 31.41 34.43 -7.15
C PHE A 153 31.38 35.82 -7.80
N LEU A 154 30.59 36.01 -8.86
CA LEU A 154 30.41 37.31 -9.52
C LEU A 154 29.86 38.39 -8.59
N HIS A 155 29.05 37.99 -7.62
CA HIS A 155 28.48 38.87 -6.62
C HIS A 155 29.50 39.28 -5.54
N TRP A 156 30.40 38.37 -5.16
CA TRP A 156 31.36 38.59 -4.08
C TRP A 156 32.68 39.21 -4.56
N PHE A 157 33.14 38.86 -5.77
CA PHE A 157 34.44 39.22 -6.31
C PHE A 157 34.66 40.73 -6.50
N PRO A 158 33.69 41.53 -6.99
CA PRO A 158 33.87 42.98 -7.12
C PRO A 158 34.12 43.67 -5.78
N GLY A 159 33.47 43.22 -4.69
CA GLY A 159 33.71 43.76 -3.35
C GLY A 159 35.13 43.50 -2.85
N MET A 160 35.68 42.32 -3.14
CA MET A 160 37.07 41.96 -2.82
C MET A 160 38.09 42.81 -3.59
N VAL A 161 37.79 43.16 -4.85
CA VAL A 161 38.69 43.94 -5.73
C VAL A 161 38.58 45.45 -5.47
N VAL A 162 37.37 45.97 -5.28
CA VAL A 162 37.10 47.41 -5.07
C VAL A 162 37.48 47.87 -3.66
N TYR A 163 37.40 47.00 -2.64
CA TYR A 163 37.73 47.32 -1.24
C TYR A 163 38.93 46.56 -0.70
N TRP A 164 40.02 46.58 -1.47
CA TRP A 164 41.34 46.28 -0.91
C TRP A 164 41.88 47.48 -0.12
N ASP A 165 41.11 47.98 0.87
CA ASP A 165 41.53 49.16 1.61
C ASP A 165 42.81 48.86 2.39
N ALA A 166 43.77 49.78 2.26
CA ALA A 166 44.99 49.81 3.04
C ALA A 166 44.65 50.19 4.49
N VAL A 167 44.14 49.25 5.29
CA VAL A 167 44.08 49.43 6.75
C VAL A 167 45.52 49.61 7.22
N GLN A 168 45.89 50.85 7.55
CA GLN A 168 47.15 51.16 8.22
C GLN A 168 46.98 50.84 9.70
N VAL A 169 47.47 49.68 10.10
CA VAL A 169 47.49 49.25 11.49
C VAL A 169 48.65 49.98 12.17
N TYR A 170 48.35 51.05 12.91
CA TYR A 170 49.32 51.69 13.80
C TYR A 170 49.31 50.98 15.17
N CYS A 171 50.48 50.67 15.72
CA CYS A 171 50.62 49.90 16.97
C CYS A 171 49.84 50.47 18.17
N ASN A 172 49.60 51.79 18.20
CA ASN A 172 49.07 52.49 19.37
C ASN A 172 47.82 53.34 19.07
N ARG A 173 47.11 53.10 17.96
CA ARG A 173 45.80 53.73 17.73
C ARG A 173 44.70 52.67 17.75
N PRO A 174 43.56 52.91 18.43
CA PRO A 174 42.38 52.07 18.22
C PRO A 174 42.09 52.08 16.71
N ALA A 175 41.76 50.91 16.15
CA ALA A 175 41.38 50.79 14.74
C ALA A 175 40.40 51.92 14.43
N THR A 176 40.84 52.92 13.66
CA THR A 176 40.04 54.13 13.42
C THR A 176 38.75 53.68 12.78
N LEU A 177 37.63 54.24 13.26
CA LEU A 177 36.28 54.01 12.77
C LEU A 177 36.30 53.86 11.24
N PHE A 178 36.06 52.63 10.79
CA PHE A 178 35.90 52.30 9.39
C PHE A 178 34.66 53.06 8.92
N TYR A 179 34.86 54.13 8.16
CA TYR A 179 33.75 54.82 7.52
C TYR A 179 33.32 53.97 6.33
N PRO A 180 32.14 53.33 6.41
CA PRO A 180 31.72 52.44 5.36
C PRO A 180 31.45 53.29 4.12
N SER A 181 32.24 53.08 3.08
CA SER A 181 32.04 53.70 1.77
C SER A 181 30.74 53.20 1.14
N PHE A 182 30.21 53.95 0.17
CA PHE A 182 28.92 53.65 -0.47
C PHE A 182 28.83 52.20 -0.98
N TRP A 183 29.88 51.67 -1.63
CA TRP A 183 29.85 50.29 -2.12
C TRP A 183 30.05 49.23 -1.03
N PHE A 184 30.69 49.55 0.11
CA PHE A 184 30.74 48.64 1.27
C PHE A 184 29.38 48.54 1.95
N LEU A 185 28.65 49.66 2.06
CA LEU A 185 27.25 49.68 2.48
C LEU A 185 26.40 48.86 1.51
N LEU A 186 26.55 49.07 0.20
CA LEU A 186 25.82 48.32 -0.82
C LEU A 186 26.09 46.80 -0.70
N TYR A 187 27.36 46.38 -0.61
CA TYR A 187 27.75 44.99 -0.39
C TYR A 187 27.14 44.40 0.89
N SER A 188 27.19 45.15 1.99
CA SER A 188 26.63 44.73 3.28
C SER A 188 25.10 44.63 3.27
N MET A 189 24.42 45.30 2.35
CA MET A 189 22.97 45.25 2.17
C MET A 189 22.48 44.06 1.34
N ILE A 190 23.36 43.30 0.67
CA ILE A 190 22.89 42.23 -0.23
C ILE A 190 22.51 40.95 0.51
N GLY A 191 23.24 40.56 1.55
CA GLY A 191 22.78 39.49 2.46
C GLY A 191 21.37 39.78 3.02
N PRO A 192 21.14 40.97 3.58
CA PRO A 192 19.81 41.46 3.96
C PRO A 192 18.75 41.41 2.86
N PHE A 193 19.11 41.80 1.64
CA PHE A 193 18.21 41.76 0.49
C PHE A 193 17.82 40.31 0.11
N MET A 194 18.78 39.40 0.05
CA MET A 194 18.54 37.99 -0.25
C MET A 194 17.69 37.31 0.83
N LEU A 195 17.93 37.62 2.10
CA LEU A 195 17.11 37.16 3.21
C LEU A 195 15.68 37.70 3.13
N SER A 196 15.52 38.99 2.80
CA SER A 196 14.20 39.61 2.61
C SER A 196 13.43 38.96 1.46
N LEU A 197 14.09 38.73 0.32
CA LEU A 197 13.50 38.03 -0.83
C LEU A 197 13.10 36.60 -0.47
N THR A 198 13.96 35.88 0.27
CA THR A 198 13.66 34.54 0.76
C THR A 198 12.44 34.53 1.69
N GLY A 199 12.34 35.50 2.60
CA GLY A 199 11.19 35.70 3.48
C GLY A 199 9.89 35.95 2.71
N LEU A 200 9.93 36.78 1.66
CA LEU A 200 8.77 37.03 0.79
C LEU A 200 8.32 35.75 0.06
N VAL A 201 9.25 34.97 -0.46
CA VAL A 201 8.95 33.68 -1.10
C VAL A 201 8.32 32.73 -0.09
N GLN A 202 8.87 32.61 1.13
CA GLN A 202 8.29 31.75 2.18
C GLN A 202 6.89 32.19 2.59
N LEU A 203 6.68 33.49 2.79
CA LEU A 203 5.37 34.05 3.10
C LEU A 203 4.35 33.72 2.00
N ARG A 204 4.76 33.81 0.73
CA ARG A 204 3.91 33.44 -0.41
C ARG A 204 3.57 31.96 -0.40
N ILE A 205 4.53 31.07 -0.14
CA ILE A 205 4.27 29.62 -0.06
C ILE A 205 3.27 29.32 1.05
N ILE A 206 3.48 29.87 2.24
CA ILE A 206 2.57 29.69 3.39
C ILE A 206 1.19 30.23 3.02
N THR A 207 1.11 31.40 2.37
CA THR A 207 -0.15 31.99 1.93
C THR A 207 -0.88 31.10 0.93
N ILE A 208 -0.19 30.54 -0.08
CA ILE A 208 -0.79 29.63 -1.06
C ILE A 208 -1.27 28.34 -0.38
N ALA A 209 -0.46 27.75 0.50
CA ALA A 209 -0.80 26.53 1.22
C ALA A 209 -2.02 26.74 2.14
N VAL A 210 -2.02 27.82 2.92
CA VAL A 210 -3.12 28.19 3.81
C VAL A 210 -4.37 28.57 3.01
N ALA A 211 -4.25 29.35 1.93
CA ALA A 211 -5.39 29.72 1.09
C ALA A 211 -6.04 28.51 0.41
N THR A 212 -5.23 27.57 -0.09
CA THR A 212 -5.73 26.31 -0.67
C THR A 212 -6.47 25.50 0.38
N LYS A 213 -5.90 25.36 1.58
CA LYS A 213 -6.51 24.61 2.69
C LYS A 213 -7.78 25.30 3.21
N LEU A 214 -7.80 26.63 3.31
CA LEU A 214 -8.97 27.43 3.66
C LEU A 214 -10.08 27.38 2.59
N ARG A 215 -9.74 27.35 1.30
CA ARG A 215 -10.71 27.15 0.21
C ARG A 215 -11.38 25.79 0.34
N LEU A 216 -10.62 24.73 0.63
CA LEU A 216 -11.18 23.39 0.85
C LEU A 216 -12.09 23.36 2.09
N VAL A 217 -11.70 24.01 3.18
CA VAL A 217 -12.54 24.12 4.41
C VAL A 217 -13.81 24.94 4.14
N ARG A 218 -13.71 26.06 3.42
CA ARG A 218 -14.87 26.90 3.04
C ARG A 218 -15.78 26.22 2.03
N ALA A 219 -15.24 25.45 1.07
CA ALA A 219 -16.02 24.66 0.13
C ALA A 219 -16.83 23.57 0.85
N ARG A 220 -16.20 22.87 1.80
CA ARG A 220 -16.89 21.90 2.69
C ARG A 220 -18.02 22.56 3.50
N ARG A 221 -17.84 23.79 3.99
CA ARG A 221 -18.89 24.53 4.74
C ARG A 221 -19.96 25.17 3.85
N ARG A 222 -19.66 25.54 2.59
CA ARG A 222 -20.66 26.06 1.62
C ARG A 222 -21.64 24.99 1.12
N ILE A 223 -21.20 23.74 1.03
CA ILE A 223 -22.08 22.62 0.65
C ILE A 223 -23.08 22.29 1.78
N GLY A 224 -22.87 22.81 2.99
CA GLY A 224 -23.73 22.58 4.16
C GLY A 224 -24.77 23.66 4.50
N ASN A 225 -24.84 24.81 3.80
CA ASN A 225 -25.91 25.79 4.08
C ASN A 225 -26.10 26.84 2.96
N SER A 226 -27.26 26.76 2.30
CA SER A 226 -27.80 27.78 1.40
C SER A 226 -28.75 28.70 2.20
N ARG A 227 -28.26 29.89 2.56
CA ARG A 227 -28.96 31.21 2.61
C ARG A 227 -28.30 32.14 3.64
N ASN A 228 -27.84 33.29 3.12
CA ASN A 228 -27.63 34.59 3.77
C ASN A 228 -27.10 34.61 5.22
N ARG A 229 -25.78 34.57 5.41
CA ARG A 229 -25.10 35.21 6.57
C ARG A 229 -23.70 35.73 6.22
N PRO A 230 -23.23 36.83 6.84
CA PRO A 230 -21.96 37.47 6.52
C PRO A 230 -20.76 36.62 6.97
N SER A 231 -19.59 36.93 6.42
CA SER A 231 -18.33 36.17 6.53
C SER A 231 -18.02 35.71 7.96
N VAL A 232 -18.14 34.41 8.21
CA VAL A 232 -17.77 33.79 9.50
C VAL A 232 -16.24 33.68 9.60
N SER A 233 -15.66 34.32 10.60
CA SER A 233 -14.24 34.27 10.94
C SER A 233 -13.84 32.87 11.41
N VAL A 234 -12.69 32.37 10.94
CA VAL A 234 -12.14 31.07 11.36
C VAL A 234 -11.55 31.21 12.78
N PRO A 235 -11.86 30.33 13.75
CA PRO A 235 -11.28 30.35 15.08
C PRO A 235 -9.75 30.25 15.05
N LEU A 236 -9.06 31.00 15.93
CA LEU A 236 -7.60 31.13 15.91
C LEU A 236 -6.87 29.77 16.10
N SER A 237 -7.43 28.86 16.89
CA SER A 237 -6.87 27.50 17.10
C SER A 237 -6.96 26.62 15.85
N GLU A 238 -8.06 26.70 15.11
CA GLU A 238 -8.25 26.00 13.84
C GLU A 238 -7.33 26.60 12.76
N LEU A 239 -7.17 27.93 12.75
CA LEU A 239 -6.22 28.63 11.88
C LEU A 239 -4.75 28.23 12.18
N MET A 240 -4.36 28.16 13.46
CA MET A 240 -3.03 27.71 13.89
C MET A 240 -2.77 26.25 13.46
N GLY A 241 -3.76 25.36 13.59
CA GLY A 241 -3.66 23.98 13.11
C GLY A 241 -3.55 23.87 11.58
N ILE A 242 -4.25 24.73 10.84
CA ILE A 242 -4.16 24.82 9.38
C ILE A 242 -2.76 25.28 8.96
N ILE A 243 -2.14 26.22 9.68
CA ILE A 243 -0.79 26.76 9.42
C ILE A 243 0.31 25.75 9.79
N ARG A 244 0.11 24.93 10.83
CA ARG A 244 1.15 24.00 11.32
C ARG A 244 1.40 22.82 10.37
N GLY A 245 0.36 22.28 9.75
CA GLY A 245 0.48 21.10 8.88
C GLY A 245 1.38 21.27 7.63
N PRO A 246 1.38 22.43 6.94
CA PRO A 246 2.21 22.66 5.76
C PRO A 246 3.70 23.00 6.02
N LEU A 247 4.12 23.22 7.27
CA LEU A 247 5.49 23.60 7.61
C LEU A 247 6.46 22.41 7.43
N THR A 248 7.01 22.28 6.22
CA THR A 248 8.00 21.25 5.88
C THR A 248 9.39 21.60 6.42
N ALA A 249 10.26 20.59 6.54
CA ALA A 249 11.60 20.74 7.10
C ALA A 249 12.48 21.80 6.42
N SER A 250 12.35 21.95 5.10
CA SER A 250 13.04 23.01 4.34
C SER A 250 12.55 24.41 4.69
N MET A 251 11.27 24.57 5.03
CA MET A 251 10.72 25.85 5.49
C MET A 251 11.23 26.18 6.89
N VAL A 252 11.32 25.17 7.77
CA VAL A 252 11.90 25.34 9.11
C VAL A 252 13.36 25.78 9.03
N MET A 253 14.18 25.18 8.15
CA MET A 253 15.56 25.62 7.94
C MET A 253 15.64 27.08 7.49
N VAL A 254 14.78 27.50 6.56
CA VAL A 254 14.76 28.87 6.06
C VAL A 254 14.24 29.86 7.13
N ILE A 255 13.27 29.49 7.96
CA ILE A 255 12.77 30.36 9.04
C ILE A 255 13.83 30.53 10.14
N VAL A 256 14.45 29.43 10.57
CA VAL A 256 15.55 29.47 11.55
C VAL A 256 16.70 30.32 11.01
N GLN A 257 16.98 30.24 9.70
CA GLN A 257 17.94 31.10 9.02
C GLN A 257 17.58 32.58 9.15
N LEU A 258 16.36 32.95 8.80
CA LEU A 258 15.92 34.34 8.85
C LEU A 258 16.09 34.91 10.27
N VAL A 259 15.68 34.14 11.28
CA VAL A 259 15.81 34.52 12.69
C VAL A 259 17.27 34.65 13.12
N ALA A 260 18.13 33.69 12.74
CA ALA A 260 19.55 33.70 13.09
C ALA A 260 20.31 34.91 12.51
N ASN A 261 19.80 35.52 11.43
CA ASN A 261 20.42 36.68 10.79
C ASN A 261 19.81 38.03 11.20
N ILE A 262 18.72 38.07 11.99
CA ILE A 262 18.12 39.31 12.50
C ILE A 262 19.16 40.21 13.19
N PRO A 263 20.05 39.69 14.06
CA PRO A 263 21.02 40.54 14.73
C PRO A 263 22.02 41.17 13.76
N TYR A 264 22.42 40.46 12.70
CA TYR A 264 23.31 40.97 11.65
C TYR A 264 22.68 42.14 10.88
N LEU A 265 21.37 42.05 10.58
CA LEU A 265 20.57 43.12 9.97
C LEU A 265 20.57 44.39 10.83
N THR A 266 20.50 44.22 12.15
CA THR A 266 20.45 45.34 13.10
C THR A 266 21.84 45.92 13.41
N THR A 267 22.91 45.11 13.42
CA THR A 267 24.27 45.56 13.76
C THR A 267 24.87 46.51 12.73
N VAL A 268 24.58 46.36 11.43
CA VAL A 268 25.05 47.32 10.41
C VAL A 268 24.45 48.73 10.66
N HIS A 269 23.25 48.79 11.24
CA HIS A 269 22.54 50.04 11.51
C HIS A 269 22.81 50.62 12.91
N PHE A 270 23.09 49.77 13.90
CA PHE A 270 23.39 50.19 15.28
C PHE A 270 24.88 50.50 15.52
N ALA A 271 25.80 49.83 14.83
CA ALA A 271 27.24 50.07 14.98
C ALA A 271 27.67 51.48 14.52
N SER A 272 26.88 52.14 13.65
CA SER A 272 27.11 53.53 13.27
C SER A 272 26.58 54.56 14.28
N ARG A 273 25.81 54.14 15.31
CA ARG A 273 25.04 55.06 16.17
C ARG A 273 25.28 54.93 17.67
N TYR A 274 25.74 53.78 18.18
CA TYR A 274 25.98 53.59 19.62
C TYR A 274 27.29 52.81 19.88
N HIS A 275 28.18 53.38 20.71
CA HIS A 275 29.46 52.81 21.16
C HIS A 275 29.27 51.63 22.13
N TRP A 276 28.67 50.52 21.68
CA TRP A 276 28.60 49.28 22.45
C TRP A 276 29.96 48.57 22.41
N SER A 277 30.40 47.97 23.52
CA SER A 277 31.72 47.32 23.65
C SER A 277 31.98 46.34 22.51
N SER A 278 33.01 46.62 21.69
CA SER A 278 33.28 45.95 20.41
C SER A 278 33.44 44.42 20.49
N GLN A 279 33.83 43.88 21.65
CA GLN A 279 34.07 42.44 21.82
C GLN A 279 32.78 41.63 22.00
N ALA A 280 31.82 42.10 22.81
CA ALA A 280 30.55 41.40 22.99
C ALA A 280 29.74 41.38 21.69
N THR A 281 29.70 42.50 20.96
CA THR A 281 28.98 42.59 19.68
C THR A 281 29.64 41.72 18.59
N ALA A 282 30.98 41.67 18.54
CA ALA A 282 31.70 40.78 17.63
C ALA A 282 31.54 39.30 18.00
N PHE A 283 31.49 38.99 19.29
CA PHE A 283 31.24 37.63 19.77
C PHE A 283 29.83 37.17 19.41
N TRP A 284 28.80 37.96 19.74
CA TRP A 284 27.41 37.61 19.48
C TRP A 284 27.05 37.61 18.00
N SER A 285 27.63 38.49 17.17
CA SER A 285 27.38 38.48 15.72
C SER A 285 27.92 37.22 15.06
N VAL A 286 29.10 36.74 15.46
CA VAL A 286 29.68 35.53 14.86
C VAL A 286 29.06 34.25 15.43
N VAL A 287 28.70 34.23 16.71
CA VAL A 287 27.93 33.12 17.30
C VAL A 287 26.57 32.97 16.61
N TRP A 288 25.85 34.07 16.35
CA TRP A 288 24.59 33.99 15.62
C TRP A 288 24.76 33.53 14.16
N LEU A 289 25.80 34.01 13.48
CA LEU A 289 26.18 33.52 12.16
C LEU A 289 26.61 32.05 12.17
N ALA A 290 27.01 31.47 13.30
CA ALA A 290 27.32 30.06 13.37
C ALA A 290 26.09 29.17 13.52
N VAL A 291 25.02 29.66 14.16
CA VAL A 291 23.79 28.87 14.39
C VAL A 291 23.20 28.35 13.09
N GLN A 292 23.22 29.16 12.01
CA GLN A 292 22.76 28.72 10.69
C GLN A 292 23.46 27.44 10.20
N HIS A 293 24.76 27.32 10.46
CA HIS A 293 25.61 26.26 9.93
C HIS A 293 25.66 25.05 10.86
N VAL A 294 25.07 25.14 12.06
CA VAL A 294 24.99 24.06 13.05
C VAL A 294 23.62 23.38 13.04
N PHE A 295 22.55 24.08 12.66
CA PHE A 295 21.19 23.57 12.85
C PHE A 295 20.71 22.62 11.73
N SER A 296 21.26 22.72 10.51
CA SER A 296 20.83 21.89 9.37
C SER A 296 20.88 20.36 9.62
N PRO A 297 21.91 19.78 10.26
CA PRO A 297 21.94 18.36 10.62
C PRO A 297 20.86 17.98 11.63
N GLY A 298 20.57 18.84 12.61
CA GLY A 298 19.52 18.63 13.58
C GLY A 298 18.13 18.59 12.92
N VAL A 299 17.89 19.47 11.94
CA VAL A 299 16.67 19.44 11.13
C VAL A 299 16.59 18.18 10.27
N TYR A 300 17.70 17.76 9.67
CA TYR A 300 17.74 16.50 8.91
C TYR A 300 17.46 15.29 9.81
N LEU A 301 18.05 15.21 11.00
CA LEU A 301 17.83 14.10 11.92
C LEU A 301 16.40 14.05 12.49
N THR A 302 15.77 15.20 12.71
CA THR A 302 14.41 15.27 13.29
C THR A 302 13.33 15.07 12.24
N LEU A 303 13.46 15.71 11.08
CA LEU A 303 12.38 15.80 10.10
C LEU A 303 12.63 14.98 8.83
N PHE A 304 13.83 14.44 8.60
CA PHE A 304 14.13 13.55 7.47
C PHE A 304 14.39 12.11 7.96
N PRO A 305 13.36 11.25 7.97
CA PRO A 305 13.48 9.88 8.50
C PRO A 305 14.53 9.04 7.77
N LEU A 306 14.74 9.25 6.47
CA LEU A 306 15.78 8.57 5.68
C LEU A 306 17.20 9.01 6.03
N PHE A 307 17.40 10.31 6.29
CA PHE A 307 18.69 10.83 6.76
C PHE A 307 19.02 10.25 8.14
N ARG A 308 18.05 10.25 9.07
CA ARG A 308 18.16 9.64 10.39
C ARG A 308 18.49 8.14 10.34
N ALA A 309 17.84 7.40 9.46
CA ALA A 309 18.11 5.96 9.29
C ALA A 309 19.54 5.70 8.77
N THR A 310 20.02 6.51 7.82
CA THR A 310 21.37 6.39 7.26
C THR A 310 22.45 6.76 8.29
N ALA A 311 22.22 7.84 9.05
CA ALA A 311 23.06 8.24 10.17
C ALA A 311 23.20 7.12 11.22
N LYS A 312 22.09 6.49 11.63
CA LYS A 312 22.08 5.39 12.60
C LYS A 312 22.92 4.19 12.13
N ARG A 313 22.81 3.82 10.85
CA ARG A 313 23.61 2.73 10.24
C ARG A 313 25.10 3.02 10.23
N MET A 314 25.50 4.29 10.09
CA MET A 314 26.91 4.69 10.13
C MET A 314 27.51 4.56 11.53
N CYS A 315 26.79 5.01 12.55
CA CYS A 315 27.30 5.03 13.93
C CYS A 315 27.33 3.62 14.54
N CYS A 316 26.38 2.75 14.19
CA CYS A 316 26.39 1.36 14.64
C CYS A 316 27.35 0.43 13.88
N GLY A 317 28.04 0.92 12.84
CA GLY A 317 28.91 0.12 11.96
C GLY A 317 30.40 0.11 12.31
N VAL A 318 30.83 0.77 13.40
CA VAL A 318 32.24 0.85 13.82
C VAL A 318 32.48 -0.09 15.00
N GLY A 319 32.71 -1.37 14.71
CA GLY A 319 33.04 -2.38 15.72
C GLY A 319 33.52 -3.70 15.14
N ILE A 320 34.86 -3.88 15.14
CA ILE A 320 35.63 -5.13 15.01
C ILE A 320 35.81 -5.71 13.58
N LYS A 321 36.98 -5.40 13.02
CA LYS A 321 37.67 -6.12 11.94
C LYS A 321 38.01 -7.55 12.39
N ARG A 322 37.72 -8.57 11.57
CA ARG A 322 38.49 -9.83 11.55
C ARG A 322 39.17 -10.00 10.19
N ARG A 323 40.48 -10.27 10.27
CA ARG A 323 41.46 -10.25 9.18
C ARG A 323 41.26 -11.38 8.16
N ARG A 324 41.74 -11.10 6.94
CA ARG A 324 41.97 -12.02 5.82
C ARG A 324 42.87 -13.21 6.19
N GLY A 325 42.54 -14.38 5.67
CA GLY A 325 43.36 -15.59 5.60
C GLY A 325 42.70 -16.59 4.64
N VAL A 326 43.47 -17.13 3.72
CA VAL A 326 43.09 -17.87 2.50
C VAL A 326 42.42 -19.23 2.78
N ALA A 327 41.34 -19.55 2.07
CA ALA A 327 41.04 -20.89 1.57
C ALA A 327 39.98 -20.83 0.46
N LEU A 328 40.36 -21.26 -0.75
CA LEU A 328 39.44 -21.75 -1.77
C LEU A 328 38.52 -22.80 -1.12
N PHE A 329 37.23 -22.54 -1.03
CA PHE A 329 36.13 -23.51 -1.16
C PHE A 329 34.80 -22.75 -1.01
N SER A 330 33.89 -22.99 -1.95
CA SER A 330 32.47 -22.58 -1.95
C SER A 330 32.13 -21.15 -2.40
N ILE A 331 31.71 -21.04 -3.67
CA ILE A 331 30.97 -19.92 -4.27
C ILE A 331 29.53 -19.89 -3.70
N VAL A 332 29.39 -19.72 -2.39
CA VAL A 332 28.06 -19.59 -1.76
C VAL A 332 28.16 -18.53 -0.69
N HIS A 333 28.22 -17.26 -1.05
CA HIS A 333 27.90 -16.12 -0.15
C HIS A 333 27.74 -14.85 -1.00
N ALA A 334 26.51 -14.54 -1.41
CA ALA A 334 25.95 -13.18 -1.48
C ALA A 334 24.58 -13.14 -2.21
N ALA A 335 23.62 -13.97 -1.82
CA ALA A 335 22.21 -13.68 -2.08
C ALA A 335 21.66 -12.82 -0.92
N LYS A 336 22.25 -11.64 -0.69
CA LYS A 336 21.53 -10.58 0.04
C LYS A 336 20.26 -10.30 -0.77
N PHE A 337 19.10 -10.11 -0.14
CA PHE A 337 17.85 -9.78 -0.83
C PHE A 337 18.05 -8.83 -2.01
N GLN A 338 17.64 -9.29 -3.18
CA GLN A 338 17.80 -8.60 -4.45
C GLN A 338 16.42 -8.45 -5.05
N GLY A 339 15.87 -7.24 -4.98
CA GLY A 339 14.59 -6.88 -5.58
C GLY A 339 14.73 -6.41 -7.02
N TYR A 340 13.64 -5.90 -7.58
CA TYR A 340 13.56 -5.39 -8.96
C TYR A 340 14.74 -4.47 -9.36
N ASN A 341 15.06 -3.45 -8.56
CA ASN A 341 16.10 -2.46 -8.82
C ASN A 341 17.50 -3.07 -8.86
N PHE A 342 17.76 -4.13 -8.09
CA PHE A 342 19.03 -4.82 -8.15
C PHE A 342 19.22 -5.47 -9.52
N TYR A 343 18.21 -6.19 -10.00
CA TYR A 343 18.28 -6.89 -11.27
C TYR A 343 18.22 -5.93 -12.45
N ARG A 344 17.34 -4.92 -12.40
CA ARG A 344 17.25 -3.88 -13.44
C ARG A 344 18.57 -3.11 -13.58
N GLY A 345 19.21 -2.74 -12.48
CA GLY A 345 20.45 -1.95 -12.52
C GLY A 345 20.26 -0.53 -13.09
N ASN A 346 21.33 0.06 -13.63
CA ASN A 346 21.29 1.40 -14.26
C ASN A 346 21.53 1.35 -15.78
N GLY A 347 21.89 0.19 -16.33
CA GLY A 347 22.14 -0.03 -17.75
C GLY A 347 20.90 -0.50 -18.50
N PRO A 348 21.00 -0.73 -19.82
CA PRO A 348 19.94 -1.39 -20.57
C PRO A 348 19.70 -2.80 -20.03
N VAL A 349 18.45 -3.27 -20.13
CA VAL A 349 18.12 -4.68 -19.84
C VAL A 349 18.70 -5.54 -20.95
N SER A 350 19.63 -6.43 -20.61
CA SER A 350 20.28 -7.34 -21.56
C SER A 350 19.42 -8.58 -21.82
N SER A 351 18.69 -9.04 -20.82
CA SER A 351 17.81 -10.23 -20.91
C SER A 351 16.75 -10.25 -19.81
N GLY A 352 15.63 -10.92 -20.08
CA GLY A 352 14.63 -11.30 -19.09
C GLY A 352 15.13 -12.43 -18.18
N LEU A 353 14.19 -13.14 -17.55
CA LEU A 353 14.51 -14.34 -16.78
C LEU A 353 14.89 -15.46 -17.73
N VAL A 354 16.04 -16.11 -17.54
CA VAL A 354 16.49 -17.26 -18.32
C VAL A 354 17.05 -18.34 -17.39
N THR A 355 17.14 -19.57 -17.89
CA THR A 355 17.73 -20.71 -17.17
C THR A 355 19.12 -21.02 -17.73
N GLU A 356 20.15 -20.96 -16.89
CA GLU A 356 21.50 -21.44 -17.20
C GLU A 356 21.78 -22.72 -16.39
N GLY A 357 21.47 -23.87 -17.00
CA GLY A 357 21.38 -25.14 -16.28
C GLY A 357 20.39 -25.03 -15.12
N ALA A 358 20.81 -25.44 -13.92
CA ALA A 358 19.96 -25.41 -12.72
C ALA A 358 19.85 -24.03 -12.04
N THR A 359 20.41 -22.96 -12.63
CA THR A 359 20.39 -21.61 -12.05
C THR A 359 19.47 -20.68 -12.84
N LEU A 360 18.62 -19.93 -12.13
CA LEU A 360 17.86 -18.83 -12.72
C LEU A 360 18.75 -17.60 -12.83
N MET A 361 18.73 -16.95 -13.99
CA MET A 361 19.49 -15.73 -14.28
C MET A 361 18.51 -14.64 -14.73
N LEU A 362 18.56 -13.47 -14.09
CA LEU A 362 17.78 -12.31 -14.48
C LEU A 362 18.74 -11.15 -14.78
N ASN A 363 18.72 -10.66 -16.02
CA ASN A 363 19.62 -9.60 -16.48
C ASN A 363 21.10 -9.90 -16.17
N GLY A 364 21.53 -11.15 -16.44
CA GLY A 364 22.90 -11.63 -16.21
C GLY A 364 23.28 -11.88 -14.75
N LYS A 365 22.33 -11.86 -13.81
CA LYS A 365 22.59 -12.08 -12.37
C LYS A 365 21.80 -13.28 -11.84
N PRO A 366 22.40 -14.12 -10.97
CA PRO A 366 21.68 -15.22 -10.34
C PRO A 366 20.47 -14.75 -9.55
N LEU A 367 19.36 -15.46 -9.69
CA LEU A 367 18.11 -15.24 -8.97
C LEU A 367 17.69 -16.53 -8.26
N ARG A 368 17.19 -16.37 -7.03
CA ARG A 368 16.34 -17.37 -6.39
C ARG A 368 15.02 -16.69 -6.10
N ILE A 369 13.93 -17.24 -6.61
CA ILE A 369 12.60 -16.65 -6.45
C ILE A 369 12.08 -17.06 -5.09
N LEU A 370 11.85 -16.07 -4.23
CA LEU A 370 11.19 -16.19 -2.93
C LEU A 370 9.92 -15.36 -3.04
N SER A 371 8.85 -16.02 -3.44
CA SER A 371 7.57 -15.40 -3.80
C SER A 371 6.50 -15.65 -2.77
N GLY A 372 5.51 -14.76 -2.70
CA GLY A 372 4.26 -15.00 -1.97
C GLY A 372 3.06 -14.60 -2.82
N ALA A 373 2.04 -15.45 -2.84
CA ALA A 373 0.79 -15.17 -3.53
C ALA A 373 -0.03 -14.13 -2.76
N ILE A 374 -0.43 -13.06 -3.44
CA ILE A 374 -1.37 -12.04 -2.95
C ILE A 374 -2.33 -11.70 -4.10
N HIS A 375 -3.60 -12.05 -3.93
CA HIS A 375 -4.63 -11.79 -4.94
C HIS A 375 -5.19 -10.38 -4.78
N TYR A 376 -4.87 -9.46 -5.69
CA TYR A 376 -5.33 -8.06 -5.59
C TYR A 376 -6.86 -7.93 -5.49
N PHE A 377 -7.60 -8.85 -6.11
CA PHE A 377 -9.07 -8.90 -6.10
C PHE A 377 -9.68 -9.40 -4.78
N ARG A 378 -8.87 -9.89 -3.83
CA ARG A 378 -9.28 -10.25 -2.45
C ARG A 378 -8.86 -9.20 -1.42
N VAL A 379 -8.30 -8.07 -1.85
CA VAL A 379 -7.78 -7.00 -0.98
C VAL A 379 -8.30 -5.65 -1.48
N VAL A 380 -8.89 -4.84 -0.61
CA VAL A 380 -9.24 -3.46 -0.99
C VAL A 380 -7.98 -2.68 -1.41
N PRO A 381 -8.04 -1.85 -2.48
CA PRO A 381 -6.86 -1.17 -3.05
C PRO A 381 -6.03 -0.36 -2.06
N GLU A 382 -6.70 0.25 -1.09
CA GLU A 382 -6.08 1.04 -0.03
C GLU A 382 -5.08 0.24 0.80
N TYR A 383 -5.19 -1.09 0.80
CA TYR A 383 -4.35 -2.00 1.57
C TYR A 383 -3.30 -2.76 0.75
N TRP A 384 -3.29 -2.65 -0.59
CA TRP A 384 -2.29 -3.32 -1.42
C TRP A 384 -0.85 -3.00 -1.02
N GLU A 385 -0.53 -1.72 -0.80
CA GLU A 385 0.81 -1.29 -0.40
C GLU A 385 1.21 -1.82 0.99
N ASP A 386 0.26 -1.94 1.93
CA ASP A 386 0.51 -2.55 3.24
C ASP A 386 0.89 -4.03 3.09
N ARG A 387 0.07 -4.80 2.36
CA ARG A 387 0.26 -6.26 2.23
C ARG A 387 1.57 -6.58 1.50
N LEU A 388 1.86 -5.84 0.42
CA LEU A 388 3.11 -5.96 -0.34
C LEU A 388 4.33 -5.53 0.48
N THR A 389 4.20 -4.51 1.33
CA THR A 389 5.31 -4.11 2.22
C THR A 389 5.58 -5.18 3.26
N LYS A 390 4.55 -5.84 3.81
CA LYS A 390 4.71 -6.97 4.74
C LYS A 390 5.31 -8.20 4.08
N LEU A 391 4.98 -8.47 2.81
CA LEU A 391 5.63 -9.49 1.98
C LEU A 391 7.12 -9.22 1.83
N LYS A 392 7.46 -8.00 1.42
CA LYS A 392 8.86 -7.60 1.30
C LYS A 392 9.59 -7.68 2.64
N ALA A 393 8.95 -7.20 3.71
CA ALA A 393 9.52 -7.25 5.05
C ALA A 393 9.78 -8.71 5.47
N ALA A 394 8.94 -9.68 5.09
CA ALA A 394 9.17 -11.10 5.37
C ALA A 394 10.45 -11.68 4.72
N GLY A 395 11.08 -10.95 3.79
CA GLY A 395 12.27 -11.40 3.07
C GLY A 395 11.98 -11.96 1.68
N LEU A 396 10.76 -11.80 1.17
CA LEU A 396 10.33 -12.27 -0.14
C LEU A 396 10.59 -11.21 -1.22
N ASN A 397 11.22 -11.60 -2.31
CA ASN A 397 11.69 -10.69 -3.38
C ASN A 397 10.70 -10.59 -4.55
N THR A 398 9.68 -11.42 -4.56
CA THR A 398 8.71 -11.54 -5.64
C THR A 398 7.30 -11.60 -5.05
N VAL A 399 6.33 -10.99 -5.72
CA VAL A 399 4.91 -11.24 -5.47
C VAL A 399 4.34 -12.01 -6.65
N GLU A 400 3.41 -12.90 -6.38
CA GLU A 400 2.64 -13.61 -7.39
C GLU A 400 1.16 -13.19 -7.30
N THR A 401 0.51 -13.04 -8.45
CA THR A 401 -0.96 -12.90 -8.50
C THR A 401 -1.56 -13.55 -9.74
N TYR A 402 -2.72 -14.18 -9.52
CA TYR A 402 -3.71 -14.52 -10.54
C TYR A 402 -4.44 -13.30 -11.10
N VAL A 403 -5.21 -13.49 -12.17
CA VAL A 403 -6.14 -12.51 -12.77
C VAL A 403 -7.53 -13.15 -12.94
N PRO A 404 -8.60 -12.62 -12.31
CA PRO A 404 -9.94 -13.19 -12.36
C PRO A 404 -10.67 -12.71 -13.63
N TRP A 405 -10.65 -13.51 -14.69
CA TRP A 405 -11.28 -13.15 -15.98
C TRP A 405 -12.76 -12.78 -15.80
N ASN A 406 -13.50 -13.52 -14.98
CA ASN A 406 -14.91 -13.26 -14.68
C ASN A 406 -15.20 -11.84 -14.20
N LEU A 407 -14.28 -11.20 -13.48
CA LEU A 407 -14.43 -9.82 -13.05
C LEU A 407 -13.90 -8.81 -14.06
N HIS A 408 -12.91 -9.18 -14.86
CA HIS A 408 -12.37 -8.31 -15.91
C HIS A 408 -13.24 -8.27 -17.15
N GLU A 409 -14.00 -9.32 -17.44
CA GLU A 409 -15.00 -9.39 -18.50
C GLU A 409 -16.33 -9.92 -17.95
N PRO A 410 -17.00 -9.18 -17.05
CA PRO A 410 -18.24 -9.64 -16.40
C PRO A 410 -19.36 -9.85 -17.42
N ARG A 411 -19.26 -9.22 -18.59
CA ARG A 411 -20.12 -9.48 -19.75
C ARG A 411 -19.29 -9.60 -21.02
N PRO A 412 -19.73 -10.38 -22.01
CA PRO A 412 -19.00 -10.54 -23.26
C PRO A 412 -18.65 -9.18 -23.88
N GLY A 413 -17.35 -8.88 -24.02
CA GLY A 413 -16.84 -7.65 -24.61
C GLY A 413 -16.88 -6.40 -23.72
N VAL A 414 -17.37 -6.50 -22.47
CA VAL A 414 -17.37 -5.38 -21.52
C VAL A 414 -16.28 -5.61 -20.50
N PHE A 415 -15.30 -4.70 -20.44
CA PHE A 415 -14.13 -4.87 -19.58
C PHE A 415 -14.04 -3.84 -18.44
N ASP A 416 -13.61 -4.30 -17.27
CA ASP A 416 -13.37 -3.47 -16.08
C ASP A 416 -11.94 -3.67 -15.55
N PHE A 417 -11.27 -2.56 -15.24
CA PHE A 417 -9.91 -2.49 -14.70
C PHE A 417 -9.77 -1.36 -13.68
N ASP A 418 -10.88 -0.87 -13.12
CA ASP A 418 -10.88 0.22 -12.15
C ASP A 418 -10.99 -0.32 -10.71
N GLY A 419 -10.68 0.52 -9.72
CA GLY A 419 -10.87 0.20 -8.30
C GLY A 419 -10.10 -1.06 -7.87
N ILE A 420 -10.82 -2.05 -7.33
CA ILE A 420 -10.24 -3.34 -6.92
C ILE A 420 -9.71 -4.17 -8.11
N LEU A 421 -10.04 -3.81 -9.34
CA LEU A 421 -9.59 -4.48 -10.56
C LEU A 421 -8.43 -3.76 -11.26
N ASP A 422 -7.85 -2.73 -10.65
CA ASP A 422 -6.67 -2.05 -11.19
C ASP A 422 -5.37 -2.85 -10.99
N ILE A 423 -5.26 -3.95 -11.75
CA ILE A 423 -4.10 -4.83 -11.79
C ILE A 423 -2.82 -4.08 -12.17
N ARG A 424 -2.93 -3.05 -13.01
CA ARG A 424 -1.79 -2.24 -13.41
C ARG A 424 -1.22 -1.51 -12.19
N ASN A 425 -2.05 -0.82 -11.42
CA ASN A 425 -1.62 -0.13 -10.22
C ASN A 425 -1.06 -1.10 -9.16
N PHE A 426 -1.66 -2.28 -8.97
CA PHE A 426 -1.10 -3.31 -8.09
C PHE A 426 0.34 -3.69 -8.47
N ILE A 427 0.61 -3.96 -9.76
CA ILE A 427 1.95 -4.29 -10.27
C ILE A 427 2.90 -3.07 -10.17
N GLU A 428 2.41 -1.85 -10.39
CA GLU A 428 3.20 -0.63 -10.22
C GLU A 428 3.58 -0.38 -8.75
N ILE A 429 2.70 -0.71 -7.79
CA ILE A 429 3.03 -0.70 -6.35
C ILE A 429 4.13 -1.73 -6.06
N ALA A 430 4.01 -2.96 -6.57
CA ALA A 430 5.04 -3.98 -6.41
C ALA A 430 6.41 -3.50 -6.95
N LYS A 431 6.43 -2.92 -8.15
CA LYS A 431 7.63 -2.29 -8.74
C LYS A 431 8.22 -1.20 -7.84
N ARG A 432 7.38 -0.29 -7.33
CA ARG A 432 7.78 0.82 -6.45
C ARG A 432 8.39 0.30 -5.14
N LEU A 433 7.82 -0.78 -4.62
CA LEU A 433 8.30 -1.49 -3.44
C LEU A 433 9.52 -2.37 -3.73
N ASP A 434 10.06 -2.37 -4.96
CA ASP A 434 11.24 -3.16 -5.33
C ASP A 434 10.99 -4.68 -5.37
N LEU A 435 9.76 -5.11 -5.65
CA LEU A 435 9.40 -6.51 -5.84
C LEU A 435 9.42 -6.87 -7.33
N LEU A 436 9.82 -8.10 -7.63
CA LEU A 436 9.57 -8.75 -8.91
C LEU A 436 8.14 -9.31 -8.93
N VAL A 437 7.62 -9.66 -10.10
CA VAL A 437 6.26 -10.17 -10.25
C VAL A 437 6.24 -11.48 -11.06
N ILE A 438 5.57 -12.49 -10.52
CA ILE A 438 5.05 -13.64 -11.28
C ILE A 438 3.61 -13.31 -11.65
N PHE A 439 3.27 -13.41 -12.93
CA PHE A 439 1.96 -13.07 -13.45
C PHE A 439 1.26 -14.33 -13.95
N ARG A 440 0.09 -14.66 -13.39
CA ARG A 440 -0.68 -15.85 -13.75
C ARG A 440 -2.03 -15.43 -14.35
N PRO A 441 -2.07 -15.08 -15.65
CA PRO A 441 -3.24 -14.44 -16.27
C PRO A 441 -4.45 -15.36 -16.48
N GLY A 442 -4.36 -16.65 -16.14
CA GLY A 442 -5.37 -17.65 -16.44
C GLY A 442 -5.25 -18.17 -17.88
N PRO A 443 -6.35 -18.36 -18.62
CA PRO A 443 -7.70 -17.80 -18.39
C PRO A 443 -8.49 -18.46 -17.24
N TYR A 444 -8.18 -19.71 -16.89
CA TYR A 444 -8.67 -20.38 -15.70
C TYR A 444 -7.61 -20.32 -14.59
N ILE A 445 -8.02 -20.01 -13.36
CA ILE A 445 -7.15 -19.80 -12.21
C ILE A 445 -7.44 -20.71 -11.01
N CYS A 446 -8.54 -21.48 -11.03
CA CYS A 446 -9.01 -22.25 -9.86
C CYS A 446 -9.19 -21.31 -8.64
N ALA A 447 -8.22 -21.35 -7.72
CA ALA A 447 -7.99 -20.40 -6.64
C ALA A 447 -9.14 -20.27 -5.63
N GLU A 448 -9.99 -21.30 -5.53
CA GLU A 448 -11.18 -21.30 -4.68
C GLU A 448 -12.09 -20.08 -4.96
N TRP A 449 -12.11 -19.70 -6.24
CA TRP A 449 -12.76 -18.50 -6.74
C TRP A 449 -13.88 -18.87 -7.69
N GLU A 450 -14.93 -18.06 -7.71
CA GLU A 450 -16.12 -18.28 -8.54
C GLU A 450 -15.79 -18.73 -9.97
N PHE A 451 -16.23 -19.95 -10.29
CA PHE A 451 -16.01 -20.66 -11.56
C PHE A 451 -14.54 -20.75 -12.02
N GLY A 452 -13.60 -20.81 -11.08
CA GLY A 452 -12.17 -20.83 -11.37
C GLY A 452 -11.70 -19.56 -12.10
N GLY A 453 -12.41 -18.44 -11.90
CA GLY A 453 -12.17 -17.19 -12.62
C GLY A 453 -12.74 -17.13 -14.02
N LEU A 454 -13.42 -18.16 -14.52
CA LEU A 454 -14.10 -18.14 -15.81
C LEU A 454 -15.41 -17.34 -15.74
N PRO A 455 -15.73 -16.48 -16.72
CA PRO A 455 -17.01 -15.79 -16.75
C PRO A 455 -18.18 -16.77 -16.97
N SER A 456 -19.27 -16.62 -16.21
CA SER A 456 -20.42 -17.52 -16.32
C SER A 456 -21.11 -17.48 -17.68
N TRP A 457 -21.00 -16.37 -18.41
CA TRP A 457 -21.57 -16.25 -19.76
C TRP A 457 -20.92 -17.19 -20.78
N LEU A 458 -19.77 -17.82 -20.47
CA LEU A 458 -19.23 -18.89 -21.33
C LEU A 458 -20.21 -20.06 -21.43
N LEU A 459 -20.96 -20.35 -20.37
CA LEU A 459 -21.94 -21.42 -20.29
C LEU A 459 -23.14 -21.21 -21.22
N THR A 460 -23.35 -20.01 -21.74
CA THR A 460 -24.44 -19.72 -22.69
C THR A 460 -24.02 -19.89 -24.15
N ILE A 461 -22.74 -20.15 -24.43
CA ILE A 461 -22.21 -20.24 -25.79
C ILE A 461 -22.42 -21.67 -26.31
N PRO A 462 -23.16 -21.85 -27.44
CA PRO A 462 -23.39 -23.18 -27.99
C PRO A 462 -22.10 -23.93 -28.33
N GLY A 463 -21.99 -25.17 -27.86
CA GLY A 463 -20.81 -26.02 -28.09
C GLY A 463 -19.54 -25.57 -27.37
N MET A 464 -19.68 -24.71 -26.34
CA MET A 464 -18.58 -24.35 -25.44
C MET A 464 -18.01 -25.60 -24.78
N LYS A 465 -16.68 -25.66 -24.72
CA LYS A 465 -15.95 -26.61 -23.88
C LYS A 465 -14.78 -25.89 -23.23
N VAL A 466 -14.92 -25.52 -21.97
CA VAL A 466 -13.88 -24.73 -21.30
C VAL A 466 -12.61 -25.55 -21.12
N ARG A 467 -11.47 -24.85 -21.10
CA ARG A 467 -10.15 -25.45 -20.90
C ARG A 467 -9.82 -26.56 -21.92
N SER A 468 -10.21 -26.35 -23.17
CA SER A 468 -9.95 -27.30 -24.26
C SER A 468 -9.59 -26.58 -25.56
N ASN A 469 -9.08 -27.32 -26.56
CA ASN A 469 -8.83 -26.81 -27.90
C ASN A 469 -10.14 -26.61 -28.70
N ASN A 470 -11.10 -25.94 -28.08
CA ASN A 470 -12.42 -25.62 -28.60
C ASN A 470 -12.41 -24.20 -29.16
N LYS A 471 -12.85 -24.02 -30.41
CA LYS A 471 -12.80 -22.72 -31.08
C LYS A 471 -13.57 -21.63 -30.32
N PRO A 472 -14.84 -21.82 -29.89
CA PRO A 472 -15.55 -20.85 -29.07
C PRO A 472 -14.77 -20.42 -27.80
N TYR A 473 -14.17 -21.38 -27.09
CA TYR A 473 -13.36 -21.09 -25.92
C TYR A 473 -12.12 -20.27 -26.28
N LEU A 474 -11.34 -20.71 -27.28
CA LEU A 474 -10.13 -20.01 -27.70
C LEU A 474 -10.41 -18.60 -28.25
N ASP A 475 -11.52 -18.39 -28.96
CA ASP A 475 -11.93 -17.06 -29.42
C ASP A 475 -12.23 -16.13 -28.23
N ALA A 476 -12.91 -16.65 -27.19
CA ALA A 476 -13.23 -15.91 -25.97
C ALA A 476 -11.96 -15.57 -25.16
N THR A 477 -11.06 -16.54 -24.95
CA THR A 477 -9.79 -16.31 -24.24
C THR A 477 -8.89 -15.35 -25.02
N ASN A 478 -8.90 -15.41 -26.35
CA ASN A 478 -8.17 -14.47 -27.18
C ASN A 478 -8.66 -13.03 -26.97
N ARG A 479 -9.98 -12.80 -26.95
CA ARG A 479 -10.56 -11.47 -26.69
C ARG A 479 -10.22 -10.95 -25.30
N TYR A 480 -10.25 -11.83 -24.29
CA TYR A 480 -9.81 -11.49 -22.94
C TYR A 480 -8.36 -11.04 -22.89
N LEU A 481 -7.45 -11.83 -23.48
CA LEU A 481 -6.02 -11.49 -23.50
C LEU A 481 -5.71 -10.25 -24.35
N GLU A 482 -6.45 -10.03 -25.43
CA GLU A 482 -6.36 -8.81 -26.26
C GLU A 482 -6.66 -7.54 -25.46
N ASN A 483 -7.51 -7.62 -24.44
CA ASN A 483 -7.86 -6.49 -23.58
C ASN A 483 -6.99 -6.39 -22.32
N LEU A 484 -6.57 -7.52 -21.75
CA LEU A 484 -5.73 -7.58 -20.56
C LEU A 484 -4.27 -7.22 -20.85
N ILE A 485 -3.64 -7.90 -21.81
CA ILE A 485 -2.18 -7.87 -21.97
C ILE A 485 -1.67 -6.47 -22.35
N PRO A 486 -2.28 -5.71 -23.27
CA PRO A 486 -1.78 -4.37 -23.62
C PRO A 486 -1.71 -3.39 -22.44
N ARG A 487 -2.50 -3.60 -21.38
CA ARG A 487 -2.52 -2.75 -20.18
C ARG A 487 -1.33 -2.98 -19.25
N ILE A 488 -0.67 -4.12 -19.36
CA ILE A 488 0.46 -4.54 -18.52
C ILE A 488 1.69 -4.92 -19.35
N ALA A 489 1.60 -4.87 -20.67
CA ALA A 489 2.67 -5.31 -21.57
C ALA A 489 3.97 -4.52 -21.36
N ASP A 490 3.90 -3.23 -21.03
CA ASP A 490 5.04 -2.38 -20.68
C ASP A 490 5.60 -2.66 -19.27
N LEU A 491 4.88 -3.43 -18.45
CA LEU A 491 5.31 -3.86 -17.12
C LEU A 491 6.11 -5.19 -17.14
N GLN A 492 6.39 -5.74 -18.32
CA GLN A 492 7.35 -6.82 -18.50
C GLN A 492 8.78 -6.36 -18.21
N PHE A 493 9.59 -7.20 -17.59
CA PHE A 493 10.95 -6.88 -17.18
C PHE A 493 11.84 -6.45 -18.34
N GLN A 494 11.75 -7.14 -19.48
CA GLN A 494 12.43 -6.77 -20.72
C GLN A 494 11.97 -5.42 -21.29
N LYS A 495 10.81 -4.91 -20.84
CA LYS A 495 10.25 -3.60 -21.16
C LYS A 495 10.36 -2.61 -19.97
N ASN A 496 11.26 -2.87 -19.02
CA ASN A 496 11.51 -2.08 -17.80
C ASN A 496 10.44 -2.16 -16.71
N GLY A 497 9.58 -3.17 -16.66
CA GLY A 497 8.68 -3.43 -15.53
C GLY A 497 9.14 -4.55 -14.60
N PRO A 498 8.33 -4.97 -13.62
CA PRO A 498 8.72 -5.98 -12.65
C PRO A 498 8.34 -7.43 -13.04
N ILE A 499 7.53 -7.66 -14.09
CA ILE A 499 7.04 -9.00 -14.46
C ILE A 499 8.18 -9.81 -15.08
N ILE A 500 8.56 -10.92 -14.45
CA ILE A 500 9.70 -11.76 -14.88
C ILE A 500 9.30 -13.16 -15.35
N LEU A 501 8.10 -13.60 -15.00
CA LEU A 501 7.63 -14.96 -15.23
C LEU A 501 6.12 -14.91 -15.48
N VAL A 502 5.66 -15.62 -16.50
CA VAL A 502 4.23 -15.71 -16.85
C VAL A 502 3.79 -17.16 -16.91
N GLN A 503 2.72 -17.52 -16.19
CA GLN A 503 2.18 -18.88 -16.25
C GLN A 503 1.25 -19.06 -17.44
N VAL A 504 1.32 -20.25 -18.06
CA VAL A 504 0.39 -20.72 -19.09
C VAL A 504 -0.62 -21.65 -18.42
N GLU A 505 -1.90 -21.30 -18.50
CA GLU A 505 -2.99 -22.08 -17.85
C GLU A 505 -2.76 -22.21 -16.34
N ASN A 506 -3.46 -23.14 -15.67
CA ASN A 506 -3.25 -23.48 -14.28
C ASN A 506 -3.62 -24.94 -13.97
N GLU A 507 -2.64 -25.73 -13.49
CA GLU A 507 -2.83 -27.12 -13.07
C GLU A 507 -3.61 -27.95 -14.09
N TYR A 508 -3.27 -27.78 -15.36
CA TYR A 508 -4.00 -28.40 -16.45
C TYR A 508 -3.96 -29.92 -16.36
N GLY A 509 -2.87 -30.50 -15.86
CA GLY A 509 -2.70 -31.94 -15.79
C GLY A 509 -3.72 -32.66 -14.90
N ALA A 510 -4.27 -31.95 -13.90
CA ALA A 510 -5.34 -32.47 -13.04
C ALA A 510 -6.70 -32.55 -13.77
N TYR A 511 -6.87 -31.76 -14.83
CA TYR A 511 -8.10 -31.66 -15.62
C TYR A 511 -8.00 -32.45 -16.94
N GLY A 512 -6.90 -32.29 -17.66
CA GLY A 512 -6.71 -32.80 -19.02
C GLY A 512 -5.26 -33.11 -19.36
N ASN A 513 -5.01 -33.50 -20.61
CA ASN A 513 -3.67 -33.82 -21.11
C ASN A 513 -3.48 -33.43 -22.59
N ASP A 514 -4.23 -32.42 -23.05
CA ASP A 514 -4.15 -31.86 -24.40
C ASP A 514 -3.02 -30.82 -24.52
N THR A 515 -1.86 -31.27 -24.99
CA THR A 515 -0.72 -30.37 -25.27
C THR A 515 -1.02 -29.37 -26.40
N VAL A 516 -1.92 -29.68 -27.33
CA VAL A 516 -2.30 -28.73 -28.41
C VAL A 516 -3.04 -27.54 -27.83
N PHE A 517 -3.95 -27.77 -26.89
CA PHE A 517 -4.61 -26.71 -26.13
C PHE A 517 -3.61 -25.88 -25.31
N MET A 518 -2.68 -26.52 -24.61
CA MET A 518 -1.66 -25.83 -23.82
C MET A 518 -0.75 -24.94 -24.70
N ASP A 519 -0.35 -25.44 -25.86
CA ASP A 519 0.45 -24.69 -26.84
C ASP A 519 -0.37 -23.56 -27.47
N ALA A 520 -1.67 -23.75 -27.73
CA ALA A 520 -2.57 -22.68 -28.20
C ALA A 520 -2.70 -21.56 -27.15
N SER A 521 -2.88 -21.92 -25.87
CA SER A 521 -2.95 -20.97 -24.75
C SER A 521 -1.67 -20.15 -24.60
N LYS A 522 -0.50 -20.82 -24.68
CA LYS A 522 0.80 -20.16 -24.74
C LYS A 522 0.91 -19.22 -25.95
N GLN A 523 0.49 -19.68 -27.13
CA GLN A 523 0.58 -18.90 -28.36
C GLN A 523 -0.27 -17.63 -28.28
N GLN A 524 -1.44 -17.65 -27.64
CA GLN A 524 -2.22 -16.43 -27.43
C GLN A 524 -1.45 -15.40 -26.60
N LEU A 525 -0.80 -15.81 -25.50
CA LEU A 525 0.04 -14.91 -24.69
C LEU A 525 1.19 -14.30 -25.50
N VAL A 526 1.86 -15.11 -26.33
CA VAL A 526 2.94 -14.65 -27.23
C VAL A 526 2.40 -13.65 -28.25
N THR A 527 1.28 -13.97 -28.92
CA THR A 527 0.65 -13.11 -29.94
C THR A 527 0.25 -11.75 -29.36
N HIS A 528 -0.22 -11.71 -28.12
CA HIS A 528 -0.58 -10.47 -27.43
C HIS A 528 0.60 -9.72 -26.81
N GLY A 529 1.83 -10.20 -27.00
CA GLY A 529 3.05 -9.46 -26.72
C GLY A 529 3.73 -9.79 -25.39
N ILE A 530 3.45 -10.95 -24.80
CA ILE A 530 4.26 -11.51 -23.72
C ILE A 530 5.58 -12.06 -24.28
N VAL A 531 6.69 -11.59 -23.72
CA VAL A 531 8.06 -11.93 -24.11
C VAL A 531 8.87 -12.55 -22.98
N GLU A 532 8.32 -12.60 -21.77
CA GLU A 532 8.98 -13.19 -20.60
C GLU A 532 8.95 -14.72 -20.61
N THR A 533 9.71 -15.33 -19.70
CA THR A 533 9.75 -16.78 -19.57
C THR A 533 8.39 -17.34 -19.15
N PHE A 534 7.98 -18.40 -19.85
CA PHE A 534 6.75 -19.12 -19.56
C PHE A 534 6.99 -20.27 -18.59
N VAL A 535 5.97 -20.55 -17.78
CA VAL A 535 5.95 -21.66 -16.82
C VAL A 535 4.60 -22.39 -16.84
N THR A 536 4.58 -23.67 -16.53
CA THR A 536 3.37 -24.42 -16.11
C THR A 536 3.54 -24.88 -14.67
N SER A 537 2.44 -25.06 -13.95
CA SER A 537 2.43 -25.54 -12.56
C SER A 537 1.40 -26.64 -12.42
N ASP A 538 1.78 -27.79 -11.87
CA ASP A 538 0.89 -28.93 -11.69
C ASP A 538 1.27 -29.71 -10.44
N GLY A 539 0.32 -30.54 -9.96
CA GLY A 539 0.58 -31.53 -8.93
C GLY A 539 1.66 -32.55 -9.36
N PRO A 540 2.34 -33.24 -8.43
CA PRO A 540 3.49 -34.09 -8.74
C PRO A 540 3.21 -35.21 -9.75
N LYS A 541 1.98 -35.72 -9.79
CA LYS A 541 1.54 -36.78 -10.72
C LYS A 541 1.10 -36.22 -12.09
N ASP A 542 0.85 -34.91 -12.15
CA ASP A 542 0.17 -34.24 -13.25
C ASP A 542 1.12 -33.36 -14.09
N LEU A 543 2.39 -33.27 -13.69
CA LEU A 543 3.45 -32.52 -14.39
C LEU A 543 3.60 -32.86 -15.87
N THR A 544 3.50 -34.15 -16.24
CA THR A 544 3.63 -34.56 -17.66
C THR A 544 2.35 -34.32 -18.45
N PRO A 545 1.14 -34.65 -17.94
CA PRO A 545 -0.13 -34.26 -18.55
C PRO A 545 -0.32 -32.75 -18.76
N GLY A 546 0.06 -31.92 -17.79
CA GLY A 546 -0.16 -30.46 -17.81
C GLY A 546 0.89 -29.64 -18.56
N LYS A 547 1.88 -30.29 -19.19
CA LYS A 547 2.99 -29.56 -19.82
C LYS A 547 2.58 -28.86 -21.13
N ALA A 548 3.22 -27.73 -21.39
CA ALA A 548 3.27 -27.08 -22.70
C ALA A 548 4.66 -27.29 -23.35
N THR A 549 4.73 -27.24 -24.68
CA THR A 549 5.96 -27.49 -25.43
C THR A 549 7.01 -26.41 -25.13
N ASN A 550 8.21 -26.86 -24.75
CA ASN A 550 9.35 -26.01 -24.41
C ASN A 550 9.07 -24.99 -23.28
N VAL A 551 8.19 -25.33 -22.33
CA VAL A 551 7.88 -24.50 -21.16
C VAL A 551 8.57 -25.06 -19.90
N TRP A 552 8.90 -24.22 -18.93
CA TRP A 552 9.44 -24.64 -17.64
C TRP A 552 8.33 -25.23 -16.77
N MET A 553 8.49 -26.44 -16.24
CA MET A 553 7.49 -27.05 -15.35
C MET A 553 7.82 -26.70 -13.89
N THR A 554 6.81 -26.51 -13.06
CA THR A 554 6.92 -26.29 -11.62
C THR A 554 5.91 -27.15 -10.89
N VAL A 555 6.13 -27.39 -9.61
CA VAL A 555 5.30 -28.32 -8.82
C VAL A 555 4.48 -27.56 -7.79
N ASN A 556 3.25 -28.03 -7.55
CA ASN A 556 2.34 -27.54 -6.53
C ASN A 556 2.03 -28.67 -5.54
N GLU A 557 2.22 -28.44 -4.25
CA GLU A 557 1.89 -29.45 -3.22
C GLU A 557 1.88 -28.82 -1.80
N LYS A 558 1.32 -29.53 -0.81
CA LYS A 558 1.38 -29.17 0.62
C LYS A 558 2.48 -29.88 1.41
N ASN A 559 2.79 -31.13 1.06
CA ASN A 559 3.62 -32.05 1.86
C ASN A 559 4.68 -32.77 1.01
N ASP A 560 5.62 -33.43 1.67
CA ASP A 560 6.62 -34.30 1.01
C ASP A 560 7.39 -33.57 -0.12
N MET A 561 7.65 -32.29 0.12
CA MET A 561 8.26 -31.38 -0.86
C MET A 561 9.56 -31.93 -1.41
N GLY A 562 10.31 -32.64 -0.57
CA GLY A 562 11.58 -33.21 -0.98
C GLY A 562 11.45 -34.22 -2.11
N THR A 563 10.54 -35.18 -1.96
CA THR A 563 10.29 -36.22 -2.96
C THR A 563 9.79 -35.61 -4.26
N HIS A 564 8.83 -34.68 -4.18
CA HIS A 564 8.24 -34.06 -5.37
C HIS A 564 9.22 -33.19 -6.15
N LEU A 565 10.12 -32.49 -5.46
CA LEU A 565 11.21 -31.76 -6.11
C LEU A 565 12.22 -32.69 -6.77
N ASP A 566 12.47 -33.87 -6.19
CA ASP A 566 13.35 -34.88 -6.78
C ASP A 566 12.69 -35.51 -8.04
N THR A 567 11.38 -35.73 -8.03
CA THR A 567 10.59 -36.09 -9.23
C THR A 567 10.63 -35.00 -10.29
N LEU A 568 10.45 -33.73 -9.92
CA LEU A 568 10.55 -32.62 -10.86
C LEU A 568 11.94 -32.58 -11.50
N LYS A 569 13.00 -32.78 -10.71
CA LYS A 569 14.38 -32.84 -11.19
C LYS A 569 14.60 -33.97 -12.20
N SER A 570 14.01 -35.15 -12.00
CA SER A 570 14.18 -36.26 -12.94
C SER A 570 13.52 -35.98 -14.30
N LEU A 571 12.40 -35.26 -14.32
CA LEU A 571 11.69 -34.86 -15.54
C LEU A 571 12.39 -33.72 -16.31
N GLN A 572 13.15 -32.86 -15.62
CA GLN A 572 13.86 -31.72 -16.22
C GLN A 572 15.23 -31.48 -15.56
N PRO A 573 16.21 -32.40 -15.75
CA PRO A 573 17.45 -32.44 -14.98
C PRO A 573 18.32 -31.18 -15.07
N ASN A 574 18.19 -30.44 -16.17
CA ASN A 574 18.98 -29.24 -16.46
C ASN A 574 18.19 -27.94 -16.26
N LYS A 575 17.07 -27.97 -15.52
CA LYS A 575 16.26 -26.78 -15.22
C LYS A 575 16.22 -26.50 -13.71
N PRO A 576 16.00 -25.23 -13.30
CA PRO A 576 15.85 -24.88 -11.90
C PRO A 576 14.60 -25.52 -11.29
N LEU A 577 14.67 -25.80 -9.99
CA LEU A 577 13.54 -26.31 -9.23
C LEU A 577 12.74 -25.16 -8.63
N MET A 578 11.41 -25.26 -8.71
CA MET A 578 10.52 -24.29 -8.08
C MET A 578 9.21 -24.97 -7.67
N VAL A 579 8.78 -24.65 -6.45
CA VAL A 579 7.42 -24.90 -5.99
C VAL A 579 6.60 -23.64 -6.30
N MET A 580 5.66 -23.72 -7.25
CA MET A 580 4.84 -22.57 -7.67
C MET A 580 3.65 -22.34 -6.75
N GLU A 581 3.16 -23.39 -6.10
CA GLU A 581 2.23 -23.26 -4.99
C GLU A 581 2.67 -24.17 -3.86
N TYR A 582 3.33 -23.57 -2.87
CA TYR A 582 3.48 -24.23 -1.58
C TYR A 582 2.25 -23.92 -0.75
N TRP A 583 1.31 -24.87 -0.68
CA TRP A 583 0.08 -24.75 0.10
C TRP A 583 0.39 -24.75 1.60
N SER A 584 0.71 -23.55 2.10
CA SER A 584 1.25 -23.30 3.43
C SER A 584 0.20 -23.24 4.54
N GLY A 585 -1.06 -23.31 4.14
CA GLY A 585 -2.27 -23.46 4.94
C GLY A 585 -3.35 -24.14 4.08
N TRP A 586 -4.63 -23.88 4.34
CA TRP A 586 -5.73 -24.40 3.51
C TRP A 586 -6.99 -23.55 3.67
N PHE A 587 -7.91 -23.62 2.71
CA PHE A 587 -9.20 -22.93 2.74
C PHE A 587 -10.27 -23.78 3.46
N ASP A 588 -11.43 -23.19 3.74
CA ASP A 588 -12.53 -23.89 4.42
C ASP A 588 -13.80 -23.92 3.56
N HIS A 589 -14.57 -24.99 3.70
CA HIS A 589 -15.97 -25.04 3.26
C HIS A 589 -16.94 -24.79 4.41
N TRP A 590 -18.17 -24.40 4.06
CA TRP A 590 -19.26 -24.41 5.04
C TRP A 590 -19.50 -25.85 5.52
N ASN A 591 -19.79 -26.02 6.82
CA ASN A 591 -19.93 -27.33 7.51
C ASN A 591 -18.62 -28.11 7.75
N GLU A 592 -17.46 -27.48 7.58
CA GLU A 592 -16.17 -28.09 7.92
C GLU A 592 -15.51 -27.46 9.15
N ASN A 593 -14.50 -28.14 9.70
CA ASN A 593 -13.63 -27.52 10.69
C ASN A 593 -12.69 -26.52 10.01
N HIS A 594 -12.31 -25.47 10.72
CA HIS A 594 -11.28 -24.54 10.25
C HIS A 594 -9.93 -25.24 10.06
N HIS A 595 -9.38 -25.15 8.86
CA HIS A 595 -8.12 -25.77 8.50
C HIS A 595 -6.92 -24.96 9.00
N THR A 596 -5.99 -25.65 9.66
CA THR A 596 -4.71 -25.06 10.06
C THR A 596 -3.56 -26.03 9.84
N ILE A 597 -2.37 -25.49 9.60
CA ILE A 597 -1.11 -26.23 9.49
C ILE A 597 -0.18 -25.81 10.63
N SER A 598 0.19 -26.78 11.46
CA SER A 598 1.13 -26.54 12.55
C SER A 598 2.45 -25.92 12.07
N LEU A 599 3.00 -24.99 12.87
CA LEU A 599 4.30 -24.37 12.60
C LEU A 599 5.43 -25.40 12.41
N LYS A 600 5.36 -26.54 13.08
CA LYS A 600 6.34 -27.63 12.93
C LYS A 600 6.33 -28.19 11.51
N LYS A 601 5.14 -28.51 10.99
CA LYS A 601 4.98 -29.05 9.64
C LYS A 601 5.34 -28.01 8.58
N PHE A 602 4.85 -26.78 8.73
CA PHE A 602 5.23 -25.64 7.90
C PHE A 602 6.75 -25.46 7.82
N SER A 603 7.41 -25.49 8.99
CA SER A 603 8.87 -25.34 9.06
C SER A 603 9.62 -26.51 8.41
N LEU A 604 9.10 -27.73 8.48
CA LEU A 604 9.74 -28.92 7.91
C LEU A 604 9.73 -28.84 6.38
N GLU A 605 8.57 -28.58 5.80
CA GLU A 605 8.39 -28.51 4.34
C GLU A 605 9.16 -27.34 3.74
N LEU A 606 9.09 -26.14 4.36
CA LEU A 606 9.88 -25.00 3.88
C LEU A 606 11.38 -25.29 3.88
N ARG A 607 11.91 -25.96 4.92
CA ARG A 607 13.32 -26.38 4.92
C ARG A 607 13.64 -27.39 3.83
N ALA A 608 12.74 -28.35 3.57
CA ALA A 608 12.91 -29.36 2.53
C ALA A 608 12.96 -28.75 1.11
N ILE A 609 12.18 -27.69 0.87
CA ILE A 609 12.26 -26.88 -0.35
C ILE A 609 13.60 -26.14 -0.40
N LEU A 610 13.94 -25.44 0.69
CA LEU A 610 15.10 -24.57 0.69
C LEU A 610 16.44 -25.31 0.58
N SER A 611 16.55 -26.51 1.17
CA SER A 611 17.74 -27.36 1.14
C SER A 611 18.07 -27.92 -0.25
N ARG A 612 17.08 -27.98 -1.15
CA ARG A 612 17.27 -28.38 -2.56
C ARG A 612 17.64 -27.22 -3.48
N ASN A 613 17.91 -26.05 -2.91
CA ASN A 613 18.12 -24.81 -3.65
C ASN A 613 16.92 -24.42 -4.55
N ALA A 614 15.73 -24.93 -4.26
CA ALA A 614 14.53 -24.64 -5.03
C ALA A 614 14.00 -23.22 -4.73
N SER A 615 13.39 -22.59 -5.73
CA SER A 615 12.56 -21.40 -5.54
C SER A 615 11.20 -21.80 -4.94
N VAL A 616 10.52 -20.86 -4.30
CA VAL A 616 9.23 -21.11 -3.65
C VAL A 616 8.29 -19.92 -3.84
N ASN A 617 7.01 -20.21 -4.05
CA ASN A 617 5.92 -19.26 -3.91
C ASN A 617 4.96 -19.77 -2.82
N PHE A 618 4.78 -18.98 -1.76
CA PHE A 618 3.86 -19.32 -0.67
C PHE A 618 2.42 -19.12 -1.13
N TYR A 619 1.66 -20.22 -1.23
CA TYR A 619 0.22 -20.20 -1.50
C TYR A 619 -0.54 -20.46 -0.19
N VAL A 620 -1.19 -19.47 0.42
CA VAL A 620 -1.07 -18.04 0.14
C VAL A 620 -0.20 -17.32 1.17
N PHE A 621 0.49 -16.28 0.73
CA PHE A 621 1.18 -15.38 1.66
C PHE A 621 0.16 -14.49 2.38
N PHE A 622 -0.81 -13.96 1.63
CA PHE A 622 -1.99 -13.28 2.14
C PHE A 622 -3.19 -13.70 1.30
N GLY A 623 -4.17 -14.34 1.92
CA GLY A 623 -5.36 -14.79 1.20
C GLY A 623 -6.44 -13.74 1.09
N GLY A 624 -6.80 -13.06 2.18
CA GLY A 624 -7.80 -11.98 2.19
C GLY A 624 -9.23 -12.51 2.30
N THR A 625 -10.15 -11.96 1.51
CA THR A 625 -11.58 -12.25 1.61
C THR A 625 -12.22 -12.47 0.24
N ASN A 626 -13.07 -13.48 0.12
CA ASN A 626 -13.98 -13.69 -1.01
C ASN A 626 -15.18 -12.74 -0.90
N PHE A 627 -14.97 -11.45 -1.19
CA PHE A 627 -16.06 -10.46 -1.08
C PHE A 627 -17.24 -10.80 -1.99
N GLY A 628 -18.43 -10.40 -1.56
CA GLY A 628 -19.67 -10.60 -2.29
C GLY A 628 -20.01 -12.06 -2.56
N PHE A 629 -20.23 -12.39 -3.84
CA PHE A 629 -20.67 -13.72 -4.29
C PHE A 629 -19.55 -14.49 -5.00
N LEU A 630 -18.29 -14.18 -4.69
CA LEU A 630 -17.13 -14.57 -5.49
C LEU A 630 -16.35 -15.78 -4.94
N ASN A 631 -16.86 -16.42 -3.88
CA ASN A 631 -16.34 -17.71 -3.44
C ASN A 631 -16.54 -18.75 -4.56
N GLY A 632 -15.59 -19.67 -4.70
CA GLY A 632 -15.79 -20.87 -5.51
C GLY A 632 -16.39 -22.01 -4.70
N ALA A 633 -16.64 -23.13 -5.36
CA ALA A 633 -17.00 -24.39 -4.70
C ALA A 633 -16.16 -25.56 -5.23
N ASN A 634 -16.13 -26.65 -4.50
CA ASN A 634 -15.47 -27.87 -4.91
C ASN A 634 -16.50 -28.98 -5.03
N PHE A 635 -16.12 -30.08 -5.68
CA PHE A 635 -16.87 -31.32 -5.59
C PHE A 635 -16.14 -32.30 -4.67
N ALA A 636 -16.85 -32.89 -3.72
CA ALA A 636 -16.29 -33.82 -2.76
C ALA A 636 -15.81 -35.09 -3.45
N LEU A 637 -14.49 -35.23 -3.55
CA LEU A 637 -13.85 -36.42 -4.14
C LEU A 637 -13.86 -37.62 -3.18
N GLU A 638 -13.98 -37.35 -1.88
CA GLU A 638 -13.84 -38.36 -0.82
C GLU A 638 -15.16 -38.66 -0.09
N ASN A 639 -16.20 -37.84 -0.29
CA ASN A 639 -17.51 -38.02 0.32
C ASN A 639 -18.65 -37.95 -0.71
N PRO A 640 -19.06 -39.09 -1.31
CA PRO A 640 -20.15 -39.11 -2.29
C PRO A 640 -21.53 -38.74 -1.72
N SER A 641 -21.66 -38.55 -0.39
CA SER A 641 -22.91 -38.08 0.23
C SER A 641 -23.03 -36.56 0.37
N MET A 642 -21.97 -35.80 0.09
CA MET A 642 -21.94 -34.33 0.09
C MET A 642 -21.20 -33.82 -1.16
N PRO A 643 -21.72 -34.07 -2.37
CA PRO A 643 -21.00 -33.85 -3.62
C PRO A 643 -20.55 -32.41 -3.86
N TYR A 644 -21.29 -31.38 -3.44
CA TYR A 644 -20.92 -29.97 -3.64
C TYR A 644 -20.48 -29.27 -2.34
N GLU A 645 -19.34 -28.59 -2.36
CA GLU A 645 -18.69 -28.01 -1.17
C GLU A 645 -18.38 -26.50 -1.40
N PRO A 646 -19.29 -25.59 -1.00
CA PRO A 646 -19.11 -24.16 -1.20
C PRO A 646 -18.07 -23.60 -0.23
N THR A 647 -17.07 -22.88 -0.77
CA THR A 647 -16.02 -22.24 0.02
C THR A 647 -16.60 -21.09 0.84
N ILE A 648 -16.08 -20.87 2.04
CA ILE A 648 -16.52 -19.76 2.90
C ILE A 648 -16.09 -18.38 2.36
N THR A 649 -16.57 -17.33 3.02
CA THR A 649 -16.26 -15.93 2.66
C THR A 649 -14.84 -15.54 3.08
N SER A 650 -14.39 -15.96 4.26
CA SER A 650 -13.00 -15.75 4.67
C SER A 650 -12.07 -16.52 3.76
N TYR A 651 -11.00 -15.88 3.33
CA TYR A 651 -9.89 -16.56 2.66
C TYR A 651 -8.62 -16.36 3.50
N ASP A 652 -8.75 -16.43 4.84
CA ASP A 652 -7.62 -16.38 5.77
C ASP A 652 -6.57 -17.44 5.45
N TYR A 653 -7.04 -18.64 5.10
CA TYR A 653 -6.23 -19.77 4.63
C TYR A 653 -5.26 -20.32 5.69
N ASP A 654 -5.30 -19.87 6.95
CA ASP A 654 -4.17 -20.00 7.89
C ASP A 654 -2.86 -19.51 7.24
N ALA A 655 -2.94 -18.40 6.51
CA ALA A 655 -1.85 -17.88 5.71
C ALA A 655 -0.72 -17.28 6.57
N ILE A 656 0.34 -16.85 5.88
CA ILE A 656 1.45 -16.14 6.52
C ILE A 656 1.00 -14.81 7.12
N LEU A 657 0.03 -14.14 6.50
CA LEU A 657 -0.71 -13.01 7.07
C LEU A 657 -2.17 -13.40 7.26
N SER A 658 -2.79 -13.01 8.38
CA SER A 658 -4.23 -13.26 8.61
C SER A 658 -5.10 -12.53 7.57
N GLU A 659 -6.41 -12.81 7.51
CA GLU A 659 -7.41 -12.09 6.68
C GLU A 659 -7.35 -10.56 6.85
N GLY A 660 -7.22 -10.07 8.10
CA GLY A 660 -7.05 -8.64 8.40
C GLY A 660 -5.65 -8.07 8.11
N GLY A 661 -4.72 -8.89 7.59
CA GLY A 661 -3.35 -8.52 7.25
C GLY A 661 -2.38 -8.47 8.43
N LYS A 662 -2.73 -9.03 9.60
CA LYS A 662 -1.84 -9.06 10.78
C LYS A 662 -0.69 -10.03 10.59
N LEU A 663 0.45 -9.74 11.20
CA LEU A 663 1.60 -10.67 11.20
C LEU A 663 1.28 -11.89 12.05
N THR A 664 1.39 -13.11 11.49
CA THR A 664 1.15 -14.36 12.22
C THR A 664 2.45 -15.00 12.70
N ALA A 665 2.34 -16.07 13.49
CA ALA A 665 3.50 -16.87 13.84
C ALA A 665 4.21 -17.47 12.61
N LYS A 666 3.48 -17.77 11.52
CA LYS A 666 4.10 -18.22 10.26
C LYS A 666 4.94 -17.12 9.63
N TRP A 667 4.53 -15.84 9.69
CA TRP A 667 5.34 -14.72 9.21
C TRP A 667 6.69 -14.64 9.90
N HIS A 668 6.70 -14.71 11.23
CA HIS A 668 7.94 -14.72 12.01
C HIS A 668 8.80 -15.94 11.67
N ARG A 669 8.17 -17.11 11.56
CA ARG A 669 8.87 -18.35 11.29
C ARG A 669 9.49 -18.40 9.89
N THR A 670 8.81 -17.87 8.88
CA THR A 670 9.35 -17.71 7.52
C THR A 670 10.66 -16.93 7.55
N ARG A 671 10.69 -15.79 8.25
CA ARG A 671 11.90 -14.95 8.35
C ARG A 671 13.06 -15.67 9.02
N GLU A 672 12.79 -16.37 10.12
CA GLU A 672 13.79 -17.15 10.83
C GLU A 672 14.40 -18.21 9.91
N ILE A 673 13.57 -18.97 9.20
CA ILE A 673 14.05 -20.00 8.28
C ILE A 673 14.83 -19.38 7.11
N LEU A 674 14.36 -18.28 6.53
CA LEU A 674 15.12 -17.58 5.49
C LEU A 674 16.48 -17.09 6.02
N GLN A 675 16.56 -16.67 7.28
CA GLN A 675 17.82 -16.31 7.94
C GLN A 675 18.73 -17.53 8.15
N GLU A 676 18.19 -18.68 8.57
CA GLU A 676 18.93 -19.95 8.72
C GLU A 676 19.63 -20.36 7.41
N PHE A 677 18.99 -20.09 6.26
CA PHE A 677 19.54 -20.39 4.93
C PHE A 677 20.37 -19.24 4.32
N GLY A 678 20.58 -18.14 5.05
CA GLY A 678 21.35 -16.98 4.56
C GLY A 678 20.67 -16.22 3.41
N LEU A 679 19.33 -16.32 3.30
CA LEU A 679 18.51 -15.70 2.26
C LEU A 679 17.87 -14.37 2.69
N LEU A 680 17.94 -14.03 3.98
CA LEU A 680 17.41 -12.78 4.51
C LEU A 680 18.42 -11.63 4.29
N ALA A 681 17.96 -10.47 3.79
CA ALA A 681 18.83 -9.30 3.73
C ALA A 681 18.99 -8.57 5.05
N ASP A 682 20.14 -7.90 5.14
CA ASP A 682 20.48 -6.97 6.21
C ASP A 682 19.60 -5.69 6.20
N ASP A 683 19.01 -5.31 5.06
CA ASP A 683 18.36 -3.99 4.86
C ASP A 683 16.88 -4.05 4.45
N LEU A 684 16.16 -5.08 4.86
CA LEU A 684 14.71 -5.20 4.66
C LEU A 684 13.95 -4.02 5.31
N PRO A 685 12.82 -3.58 4.71
CA PRO A 685 11.96 -2.59 5.34
C PRO A 685 11.39 -3.15 6.65
N GLN A 686 11.11 -2.25 7.59
CA GLN A 686 10.28 -2.62 8.73
C GLN A 686 8.85 -2.83 8.22
N PRO A 687 8.15 -3.90 8.66
CA PRO A 687 6.75 -4.05 8.32
C PRO A 687 5.96 -2.84 8.87
N PRO A 688 4.91 -2.38 8.18
CA PRO A 688 3.97 -1.42 8.75
C PRO A 688 3.45 -1.93 10.10
N ALA A 689 3.19 -1.01 11.03
CA ALA A 689 2.63 -1.38 12.32
C ALA A 689 1.22 -1.96 12.14
N ASP A 690 0.93 -3.07 12.82
CA ASP A 690 -0.41 -3.62 12.84
C ASP A 690 -1.34 -2.66 13.57
N VAL A 691 -2.37 -2.20 12.85
CA VAL A 691 -3.46 -1.41 13.42
C VAL A 691 -4.51 -2.41 13.90
N PRO A 692 -4.77 -2.51 15.23
CA PRO A 692 -5.81 -3.40 15.71
C PRO A 692 -7.17 -3.01 15.14
N ALA A 693 -7.94 -4.03 14.77
CA ALA A 693 -9.36 -3.86 14.48
C ALA A 693 -10.08 -3.27 15.71
N PHE A 694 -11.25 -2.68 15.48
CA PHE A 694 -12.00 -1.97 16.50
C PHE A 694 -13.39 -2.57 16.70
N ALA A 695 -13.79 -2.72 17.96
CA ALA A 695 -15.13 -3.15 18.33
C ALA A 695 -16.07 -1.94 18.35
N TYR A 696 -16.81 -1.72 17.26
CA TYR A 696 -17.80 -0.63 17.19
C TYR A 696 -19.11 -0.93 17.96
N GLY A 697 -19.28 -2.16 18.44
CA GLY A 697 -20.42 -2.57 19.25
C GLY A 697 -21.64 -2.96 18.43
N GLN A 698 -22.79 -3.02 19.09
CA GLN A 698 -24.01 -3.61 18.55
C GLN A 698 -24.79 -2.63 17.65
N VAL A 699 -25.36 -3.16 16.56
CA VAL A 699 -26.38 -2.48 15.74
C VAL A 699 -27.69 -3.25 15.80
N ILE A 700 -28.81 -2.53 15.85
CA ILE A 700 -30.16 -3.11 15.98
C ILE A 700 -30.93 -2.90 14.68
N PHE A 701 -31.53 -3.96 14.15
CA PHE A 701 -32.29 -3.95 12.91
C PHE A 701 -33.78 -3.74 13.20
N GLN A 702 -34.26 -2.52 12.98
CA GLN A 702 -35.64 -2.13 13.28
C GLN A 702 -36.54 -2.04 12.04
N GLN A 703 -35.93 -2.01 10.85
CA GLN A 703 -36.62 -1.86 9.58
C GLN A 703 -36.34 -3.06 8.69
N TRP A 704 -37.37 -3.53 7.99
CA TRP A 704 -37.29 -4.65 7.06
C TRP A 704 -38.15 -4.44 5.83
N MET A 705 -37.86 -5.17 4.76
CA MET A 705 -38.60 -5.20 3.51
C MET A 705 -38.84 -6.65 3.09
N SER A 706 -40.09 -7.00 2.76
CA SER A 706 -40.46 -8.36 2.34
C SER A 706 -39.89 -8.71 0.96
N LEU A 707 -39.75 -10.01 0.69
CA LEU A 707 -39.36 -10.51 -0.63
C LEU A 707 -40.26 -9.96 -1.76
N ASP A 708 -41.58 -9.95 -1.59
CA ASP A 708 -42.51 -9.38 -2.58
C ASP A 708 -42.30 -7.89 -2.84
N SER A 709 -41.83 -7.14 -1.84
CA SER A 709 -41.51 -5.73 -2.05
C SER A 709 -40.19 -5.53 -2.81
N LEU A 710 -39.27 -6.50 -2.73
CA LEU A 710 -38.02 -6.49 -3.48
C LEU A 710 -38.26 -6.68 -4.98
N THR A 711 -39.24 -7.51 -5.36
CA THR A 711 -39.56 -7.74 -6.77
C THR A 711 -40.12 -6.49 -7.45
N LEU A 712 -40.70 -5.55 -6.71
CA LEU A 712 -41.07 -4.22 -7.25
C LEU A 712 -39.86 -3.42 -7.74
N GLY A 713 -38.68 -3.72 -7.20
CA GLY A 713 -37.44 -3.06 -7.57
C GLY A 713 -36.67 -3.70 -8.72
N VAL A 714 -37.16 -4.84 -9.22
CA VAL A 714 -36.45 -5.68 -10.18
C VAL A 714 -37.41 -6.03 -11.31
N LYS A 715 -36.96 -5.86 -12.55
CA LYS A 715 -37.79 -6.25 -13.70
C LYS A 715 -37.82 -7.79 -13.80
N GLY A 716 -39.01 -8.37 -13.66
CA GLY A 716 -39.23 -9.79 -13.87
C GLY A 716 -39.25 -10.16 -15.36
N GLN A 717 -38.69 -11.31 -15.70
CA GLN A 717 -38.70 -11.90 -17.04
C GLN A 717 -39.75 -13.03 -17.09
N GLN A 718 -40.67 -12.95 -18.05
CA GLN A 718 -41.68 -13.99 -18.28
C GLN A 718 -41.08 -15.15 -19.08
N MET A 719 -41.48 -16.37 -18.75
CA MET A 719 -41.05 -17.61 -19.42
C MET A 719 -42.09 -18.72 -19.26
N ASP A 720 -42.14 -19.64 -20.22
CA ASP A 720 -43.03 -20.80 -20.13
C ASP A 720 -42.52 -21.80 -19.10
N ASP A 721 -41.23 -22.09 -19.10
CA ASP A 721 -40.56 -22.95 -18.13
C ASP A 721 -39.38 -22.19 -17.49
N PRO A 722 -38.98 -22.53 -16.25
CA PRO A 722 -37.78 -21.97 -15.65
C PRO A 722 -36.52 -22.26 -16.46
N ILE A 723 -35.70 -21.22 -16.62
CA ILE A 723 -34.41 -21.27 -17.32
C ILE A 723 -33.27 -21.01 -16.34
N GLN A 724 -32.07 -21.47 -16.70
CA GLN A 724 -30.85 -21.27 -15.93
C GLN A 724 -30.58 -19.76 -15.75
N MET A 725 -29.93 -19.43 -14.63
CA MET A 725 -29.53 -18.09 -14.21
C MET A 725 -28.82 -17.32 -15.33
N GLU A 726 -27.92 -18.00 -16.06
CA GLU A 726 -27.10 -17.41 -17.11
C GLU A 726 -27.90 -16.97 -18.34
N TYR A 727 -29.19 -17.31 -18.44
CA TYR A 727 -30.10 -16.84 -19.50
C TYR A 727 -31.10 -15.77 -19.03
N ILE A 728 -31.07 -15.37 -17.75
CA ILE A 728 -31.98 -14.37 -17.18
C ILE A 728 -31.40 -12.97 -17.38
N GLU A 729 -32.17 -12.08 -18.01
CA GLU A 729 -31.77 -10.70 -18.29
C GLU A 729 -31.86 -9.80 -17.05
N VAL A 730 -30.78 -9.07 -16.80
CA VAL A 730 -30.64 -8.00 -15.80
C VAL A 730 -30.65 -6.65 -16.52
N PHE A 731 -31.73 -5.89 -16.33
CA PHE A 731 -31.89 -4.57 -16.96
C PHE A 731 -31.19 -3.46 -16.15
N PRO A 732 -30.54 -2.48 -16.80
CA PRO A 732 -29.72 -1.49 -16.10
C PRO A 732 -30.57 -0.43 -15.42
N ALA A 733 -30.01 0.17 -14.37
CA ALA A 733 -30.27 1.57 -14.05
C ALA A 733 -28.95 2.26 -13.66
N VAL A 734 -28.14 2.75 -14.60
CA VAL A 734 -27.06 3.77 -14.38
C VAL A 734 -25.76 3.27 -13.69
N PRO A 735 -24.55 3.76 -14.09
CA PRO A 735 -23.26 3.40 -13.49
C PRO A 735 -23.18 3.67 -11.97
N VAL A 736 -22.39 2.86 -11.25
CA VAL A 736 -22.23 2.86 -9.78
C VAL A 736 -20.79 3.23 -9.40
N THR A 737 -20.62 3.71 -8.17
CA THR A 737 -19.39 4.21 -7.53
C THR A 737 -18.20 3.23 -7.50
N PRO A 738 -16.95 3.72 -7.34
CA PRO A 738 -15.69 2.99 -7.64
C PRO A 738 -15.33 1.75 -6.80
N LEU A 739 -16.24 1.28 -5.94
CA LEU A 739 -16.03 0.18 -5.00
C LEU A 739 -17.05 -0.97 -5.19
N VAL A 740 -17.94 -0.85 -6.17
CA VAL A 740 -19.01 -1.82 -6.45
C VAL A 740 -18.87 -2.26 -7.90
N TYR A 741 -18.78 -3.57 -8.14
CA TYR A 741 -18.68 -4.17 -9.48
C TYR A 741 -19.69 -3.56 -10.45
N ASN A 742 -19.25 -3.20 -11.65
CA ASN A 742 -20.12 -2.58 -12.64
C ASN A 742 -21.06 -3.61 -13.28
N THR A 743 -22.33 -3.68 -12.82
CA THR A 743 -23.36 -4.50 -13.47
C THR A 743 -24.29 -3.63 -14.33
N SER A 744 -24.10 -3.59 -15.65
CA SER A 744 -24.93 -2.82 -16.62
C SER A 744 -25.47 -3.70 -17.75
N ALA A 745 -26.79 -3.88 -17.93
CA ALA A 745 -27.51 -4.63 -19.00
C ALA A 745 -26.91 -5.97 -19.54
N GLY A 746 -27.56 -7.12 -19.35
CA GLY A 746 -27.09 -8.44 -19.84
C GLY A 746 -27.55 -9.60 -18.94
N PHE A 747 -26.92 -10.78 -18.98
CA PHE A 747 -27.38 -11.93 -18.20
C PHE A 747 -26.95 -11.92 -16.73
N GLN A 748 -27.64 -12.70 -15.89
CA GLN A 748 -27.33 -12.87 -14.48
C GLN A 748 -26.17 -13.87 -14.28
N SER A 749 -25.21 -13.49 -13.45
CA SER A 749 -24.05 -14.30 -13.08
C SER A 749 -24.09 -14.76 -11.62
N TYR A 750 -24.60 -13.94 -10.69
CA TYR A 750 -24.40 -14.16 -9.26
C TYR A 750 -25.68 -13.96 -8.42
N GLY A 751 -25.60 -14.27 -7.14
CA GLY A 751 -26.66 -13.98 -6.16
C GLY A 751 -27.80 -14.98 -6.21
N TYR A 752 -29.04 -14.49 -6.34
CA TYR A 752 -30.26 -15.29 -6.21
C TYR A 752 -31.19 -15.09 -7.39
N VAL A 753 -32.02 -16.09 -7.69
CA VAL A 753 -33.15 -15.96 -8.63
C VAL A 753 -34.43 -16.33 -7.89
N LEU A 754 -35.44 -15.49 -7.97
CA LEU A 754 -36.79 -15.83 -7.53
C LEU A 754 -37.63 -16.23 -8.74
N TYR A 755 -37.99 -17.51 -8.84
CA TYR A 755 -38.97 -17.99 -9.81
C TYR A 755 -40.36 -17.94 -9.19
N SER A 756 -41.33 -17.38 -9.90
CA SER A 756 -42.66 -17.11 -9.37
C SER A 756 -43.74 -17.54 -10.35
N VAL A 757 -44.80 -18.16 -9.85
CA VAL A 757 -45.97 -18.57 -10.64
C VAL A 757 -47.21 -18.66 -9.76
N ASP A 758 -48.38 -18.39 -10.35
CA ASP A 758 -49.65 -18.60 -9.65
C ASP A 758 -50.17 -20.03 -9.90
N ILE A 759 -50.48 -20.75 -8.83
CA ILE A 759 -51.03 -22.11 -8.89
C ILE A 759 -52.49 -22.14 -8.39
N PRO A 760 -53.31 -23.12 -8.81
CA PRO A 760 -54.66 -23.28 -8.28
C PRO A 760 -54.63 -23.57 -6.77
N ASN A 761 -55.60 -23.06 -6.02
CA ASN A 761 -55.77 -23.43 -4.61
C ASN A 761 -56.43 -24.81 -4.48
N VAL A 762 -55.68 -25.87 -4.71
CA VAL A 762 -56.07 -27.28 -4.49
C VAL A 762 -54.89 -28.06 -3.92
N ASN A 763 -55.12 -29.29 -3.47
CA ASN A 763 -54.00 -30.19 -3.17
C ASN A 763 -53.26 -30.51 -4.48
N SER A 764 -51.96 -30.27 -4.47
CA SER A 764 -51.13 -30.44 -5.66
C SER A 764 -49.77 -31.02 -5.30
N THR A 765 -49.28 -31.92 -6.13
CA THR A 765 -47.90 -32.37 -6.10
C THR A 765 -47.11 -31.61 -7.15
N ILE A 766 -46.00 -30.99 -6.75
CA ILE A 766 -45.11 -30.27 -7.65
C ILE A 766 -43.81 -31.06 -7.80
N VAL A 767 -43.33 -31.15 -9.03
CA VAL A 767 -42.04 -31.74 -9.39
C VAL A 767 -41.23 -30.68 -10.11
N LEU A 768 -40.10 -30.28 -9.52
CA LEU A 768 -39.10 -29.42 -10.13
C LEU A 768 -38.06 -30.29 -10.86
N GLY A 769 -37.45 -29.75 -11.91
CA GLY A 769 -36.28 -30.35 -12.53
C GLY A 769 -35.00 -30.11 -11.71
N GLU A 770 -33.89 -29.93 -12.41
CA GLU A 770 -32.57 -29.66 -11.83
C GLU A 770 -32.55 -28.32 -11.09
N LEU A 771 -31.84 -28.29 -9.97
CA LEU A 771 -31.82 -27.16 -9.04
C LEU A 771 -30.40 -26.90 -8.53
N HIS A 772 -29.79 -25.77 -8.91
CA HIS A 772 -28.44 -25.42 -8.48
C HIS A 772 -28.39 -24.04 -7.78
N ASP A 773 -28.07 -23.91 -6.49
CA ASP A 773 -27.59 -24.96 -5.56
C ASP A 773 -28.53 -25.15 -4.37
N ARG A 774 -29.33 -24.17 -4.00
CA ARG A 774 -30.19 -24.27 -2.81
C ARG A 774 -31.46 -23.50 -3.02
N ALA A 775 -32.62 -24.06 -2.62
CA ALA A 775 -33.89 -23.39 -2.85
C ALA A 775 -34.87 -23.40 -1.67
N GLN A 776 -35.44 -22.22 -1.42
CA GLN A 776 -36.57 -22.04 -0.52
C GLN A 776 -37.86 -21.97 -1.32
N VAL A 777 -38.76 -22.91 -1.07
CA VAL A 777 -40.10 -22.93 -1.67
C VAL A 777 -41.06 -22.22 -0.73
N LEU A 778 -41.69 -21.17 -1.25
CA LEU A 778 -42.54 -20.22 -0.56
C LEU A 778 -43.94 -20.27 -1.17
N LEU A 779 -44.97 -20.37 -0.33
CA LEU A 779 -46.37 -20.30 -0.75
C LEU A 779 -47.05 -19.14 -0.03
N ASP A 780 -47.46 -18.15 -0.80
CA ASP A 780 -47.92 -16.83 -0.32
C ASP A 780 -46.95 -16.21 0.71
N GLY A 781 -45.65 -16.31 0.40
CA GLY A 781 -44.56 -15.80 1.23
C GLY A 781 -44.28 -16.63 2.51
N VAL A 782 -44.83 -17.84 2.66
CA VAL A 782 -44.51 -18.75 3.77
C VAL A 782 -43.69 -19.92 3.27
N GLN A 783 -42.54 -20.19 3.87
CA GLN A 783 -41.72 -21.34 3.48
C GLN A 783 -42.46 -22.65 3.78
N ILE A 784 -42.60 -23.50 2.77
CA ILE A 784 -43.23 -24.83 2.87
C ILE A 784 -42.22 -25.98 2.68
N LYS A 785 -41.11 -25.72 1.99
CA LYS A 785 -40.02 -26.69 1.78
C LYS A 785 -38.70 -25.94 1.58
N LEU A 786 -37.62 -26.59 1.98
CA LEU A 786 -36.24 -26.21 1.70
C LEU A 786 -35.58 -27.41 1.01
N PHE A 787 -34.91 -27.15 -0.11
CA PHE A 787 -33.99 -28.07 -0.76
C PHE A 787 -32.59 -27.54 -0.52
N ASP A 788 -31.83 -28.21 0.35
CA ASP A 788 -30.43 -27.87 0.61
C ASP A 788 -29.51 -28.48 -0.45
N TYR A 789 -28.27 -28.00 -0.57
CA TYR A 789 -27.38 -28.35 -1.68
C TYR A 789 -27.07 -29.85 -1.86
N PRO A 790 -27.09 -30.72 -0.83
CA PRO A 790 -26.98 -32.16 -1.08
C PRO A 790 -28.27 -32.77 -1.67
N GLU A 791 -29.44 -32.20 -1.33
CA GLU A 791 -30.72 -32.63 -1.89
C GLU A 791 -30.96 -32.04 -3.30
N SER A 792 -30.32 -30.91 -3.63
CA SER A 792 -30.55 -30.15 -4.87
C SER A 792 -29.95 -30.80 -6.11
N GLU A 793 -28.99 -31.72 -5.93
CA GLU A 793 -28.33 -32.43 -7.03
C GLU A 793 -29.16 -33.59 -7.60
N ASN A 794 -30.37 -33.83 -7.06
CA ASN A 794 -31.28 -34.80 -7.66
C ASN A 794 -31.78 -34.29 -9.00
N GLU A 795 -31.99 -35.19 -9.97
CA GLU A 795 -32.55 -34.83 -11.27
C GLU A 795 -34.01 -34.30 -11.16
N GLU A 796 -34.73 -34.72 -10.12
CA GLU A 796 -36.10 -34.28 -9.85
C GLU A 796 -36.33 -34.01 -8.35
N HIS A 797 -37.07 -32.93 -8.07
CA HIS A 797 -37.41 -32.51 -6.71
C HIS A 797 -38.91 -32.45 -6.50
N LYS A 798 -39.44 -33.33 -5.65
CA LYS A 798 -40.87 -33.47 -5.41
C LYS A 798 -41.30 -32.90 -4.07
N PHE A 799 -42.40 -32.16 -4.04
CA PHE A 799 -43.05 -31.73 -2.80
C PHE A 799 -44.57 -31.55 -2.97
N ASP A 800 -45.30 -31.66 -1.87
CA ASP A 800 -46.76 -31.51 -1.87
C ASP A 800 -47.19 -30.14 -1.32
N VAL A 801 -48.12 -29.51 -2.03
CA VAL A 801 -48.82 -28.30 -1.65
C VAL A 801 -50.21 -28.67 -1.14
N LYS A 802 -50.54 -28.24 0.08
CA LYS A 802 -51.84 -28.48 0.70
C LYS A 802 -52.82 -27.33 0.41
N TYR A 803 -54.05 -27.70 0.12
CA TYR A 803 -55.21 -26.81 0.03
C TYR A 803 -55.38 -26.03 1.32
N ARG A 804 -55.69 -24.74 1.20
CA ARG A 804 -56.16 -23.91 2.32
C ARG A 804 -57.53 -23.34 1.96
N PRO A 805 -58.58 -23.57 2.76
CA PRO A 805 -59.90 -22.99 2.51
C PRO A 805 -59.79 -21.46 2.39
N GLY A 806 -60.21 -20.95 1.24
CA GLY A 806 -60.37 -19.53 0.95
C GLY A 806 -61.84 -19.18 0.75
N PRO A 807 -62.20 -17.89 0.70
CA PRO A 807 -63.57 -17.47 0.43
C PRO A 807 -64.06 -17.86 -0.99
N ASN A 808 -63.17 -18.18 -1.93
CA ASN A 808 -63.52 -18.63 -3.29
C ASN A 808 -62.73 -19.89 -3.72
N GLU A 809 -63.40 -20.83 -4.40
CA GLU A 809 -62.74 -22.02 -4.97
C GLU A 809 -61.81 -21.68 -6.16
N ASN A 810 -62.02 -20.51 -6.79
CA ASN A 810 -61.16 -20.00 -7.88
C ASN A 810 -59.95 -19.21 -7.39
N ASP A 811 -59.71 -19.15 -6.08
CA ASP A 811 -58.55 -18.44 -5.53
C ASP A 811 -57.26 -19.06 -6.06
N LYS A 812 -56.34 -18.23 -6.53
CA LYS A 812 -54.98 -18.64 -6.88
C LYS A 812 -54.04 -18.45 -5.69
N ARG A 813 -53.00 -19.27 -5.63
CA ARG A 813 -51.95 -19.21 -4.61
C ARG A 813 -50.65 -18.83 -5.30
N HIS A 814 -49.86 -18.00 -4.63
CA HIS A 814 -48.61 -17.50 -5.19
C HIS A 814 -47.46 -18.41 -4.79
N LEU A 815 -46.94 -19.20 -5.73
CA LEU A 815 -45.78 -20.07 -5.54
C LEU A 815 -44.52 -19.32 -5.93
N GLN A 816 -43.53 -19.34 -5.05
CA GLN A 816 -42.25 -18.68 -5.20
C GLN A 816 -41.14 -19.68 -4.85
N ILE A 817 -40.11 -19.74 -5.67
CA ILE A 817 -38.93 -20.59 -5.46
C ILE A 817 -37.71 -19.67 -5.52
N LEU A 818 -37.15 -19.35 -4.36
CA LEU A 818 -35.93 -18.56 -4.27
C LEU A 818 -34.73 -19.50 -4.34
N VAL A 819 -33.99 -19.45 -5.44
CA VAL A 819 -32.77 -20.25 -5.66
C VAL A 819 -31.54 -19.41 -5.40
N GLU A 820 -30.61 -19.93 -4.61
CA GLU A 820 -29.30 -19.34 -4.38
C GLU A 820 -28.23 -20.05 -5.21
N ASN A 821 -27.45 -19.27 -5.96
CA ASN A 821 -26.14 -19.69 -6.44
C ASN A 821 -25.16 -19.55 -5.27
N MET A 822 -24.66 -20.66 -4.75
CA MET A 822 -23.75 -20.68 -3.60
C MET A 822 -22.29 -20.43 -4.03
N GLY A 823 -21.98 -20.67 -5.30
CA GLY A 823 -20.68 -20.50 -5.96
C GLY A 823 -20.50 -21.56 -7.05
N ARG A 824 -20.07 -21.21 -8.26
CA ARG A 824 -19.74 -22.24 -9.28
C ARG A 824 -18.51 -23.01 -8.86
N ALA A 825 -18.51 -24.31 -9.17
CA ALA A 825 -17.35 -25.12 -8.88
C ALA A 825 -16.13 -24.59 -9.62
N ASN A 826 -15.02 -24.54 -8.90
CA ASN A 826 -13.80 -23.91 -9.37
C ASN A 826 -12.69 -24.91 -9.67
N TYR A 827 -12.93 -26.20 -9.40
CA TYR A 827 -12.02 -27.31 -9.66
C TYR A 827 -12.79 -28.55 -10.09
N ALA A 828 -12.27 -29.25 -11.09
CA ALA A 828 -12.79 -30.50 -11.61
C ALA A 828 -11.63 -31.44 -11.95
N ARG A 829 -11.73 -32.70 -11.53
CA ARG A 829 -10.77 -33.73 -11.90
C ARG A 829 -11.21 -34.50 -13.13
N LYS A 830 -10.23 -34.97 -13.90
CA LYS A 830 -10.43 -35.80 -15.09
C LYS A 830 -11.32 -37.04 -14.88
N ASP A 831 -11.33 -37.61 -13.67
CA ASP A 831 -12.04 -38.83 -13.30
C ASP A 831 -13.30 -38.59 -12.43
N ALA A 832 -13.57 -37.35 -12.05
CA ALA A 832 -14.75 -36.98 -11.27
C ALA A 832 -15.85 -36.45 -12.21
N LEU A 833 -17.09 -36.85 -11.96
CA LEU A 833 -18.30 -36.58 -12.77
C LEU A 833 -18.70 -35.10 -12.90
N ALA A 834 -17.86 -34.16 -12.45
CA ALA A 834 -18.13 -32.74 -12.49
C ALA A 834 -17.47 -32.08 -13.69
N ASP A 835 -18.24 -31.88 -14.77
CA ASP A 835 -17.80 -31.07 -15.89
C ASP A 835 -17.90 -29.58 -15.52
N LEU A 836 -16.87 -28.79 -15.83
CA LEU A 836 -16.96 -27.33 -15.69
C LEU A 836 -17.96 -26.76 -16.69
N ASP A 837 -18.23 -27.47 -17.79
CA ASP A 837 -19.19 -27.09 -18.83
C ASP A 837 -20.65 -27.11 -18.33
N THR A 838 -20.93 -27.73 -17.18
CA THR A 838 -22.30 -27.91 -16.64
C THR A 838 -22.60 -27.07 -15.40
N GLN A 839 -21.74 -26.09 -15.07
CA GLN A 839 -21.87 -25.25 -13.87
C GLN A 839 -22.95 -24.17 -13.95
N TRP A 840 -24.05 -24.42 -14.66
CA TRP A 840 -25.21 -23.51 -14.67
C TRP A 840 -25.85 -23.43 -13.29
N LYS A 841 -26.47 -22.29 -12.99
CA LYS A 841 -27.12 -22.02 -11.70
C LYS A 841 -28.60 -21.71 -11.87
N GLY A 842 -29.36 -21.67 -10.78
CA GLY A 842 -30.81 -21.46 -10.83
C GLY A 842 -31.56 -22.78 -10.98
N MET A 843 -32.67 -22.74 -11.71
CA MET A 843 -33.52 -23.91 -11.97
C MET A 843 -33.67 -24.11 -13.48
N HIS A 844 -33.66 -25.36 -13.92
CA HIS A 844 -33.87 -25.70 -15.32
C HIS A 844 -34.65 -27.00 -15.49
N GLY A 845 -35.39 -27.07 -16.60
CA GLY A 845 -36.26 -28.19 -16.93
C GLY A 845 -37.73 -27.89 -16.63
N GLN A 846 -38.60 -28.69 -17.23
CA GLN A 846 -40.04 -28.52 -17.11
C GLN A 846 -40.52 -28.77 -15.68
N VAL A 847 -41.20 -27.79 -15.09
CA VAL A 847 -41.87 -27.97 -13.79
C VAL A 847 -43.25 -28.56 -14.01
N LYS A 848 -43.64 -29.54 -13.20
CA LYS A 848 -44.94 -30.21 -13.29
C LYS A 848 -45.77 -30.00 -12.04
N ILE A 849 -47.07 -29.79 -12.23
CA ILE A 849 -48.10 -29.80 -11.19
C ILE A 849 -49.08 -30.93 -11.49
N ASN A 850 -49.24 -31.88 -10.57
CA ASN A 850 -50.10 -33.06 -10.75
C ASN A 850 -49.84 -33.79 -12.09
N SER A 851 -48.57 -33.96 -12.44
CA SER A 851 -48.09 -34.56 -13.70
C SER A 851 -48.41 -33.79 -14.98
N GLN A 852 -48.91 -32.56 -14.88
CA GLN A 852 -49.11 -31.65 -16.02
C GLN A 852 -48.05 -30.53 -16.01
N PRO A 853 -47.61 -30.02 -17.16
CA PRO A 853 -46.72 -28.87 -17.22
C PRO A 853 -47.29 -27.65 -16.47
N LEU A 854 -46.46 -27.00 -15.66
CA LEU A 854 -46.76 -25.76 -14.96
C LEU A 854 -46.05 -24.61 -15.67
N ASN A 855 -46.82 -23.77 -16.38
CA ASN A 855 -46.28 -22.71 -17.24
C ASN A 855 -46.52 -21.30 -16.65
N ASN A 856 -46.07 -20.27 -17.38
CA ASN A 856 -46.23 -18.83 -17.06
C ASN A 856 -45.43 -18.39 -15.82
N TRP A 857 -44.15 -18.74 -15.79
CA TRP A 857 -43.24 -18.32 -14.74
C TRP A 857 -42.76 -16.89 -14.97
N THR A 858 -42.48 -16.21 -13.86
CA THR A 858 -41.72 -14.96 -13.84
C THR A 858 -40.45 -15.17 -13.03
N ALA A 859 -39.28 -14.92 -13.61
CA ALA A 859 -38.01 -14.93 -12.89
C ALA A 859 -37.56 -13.51 -12.54
N TYR A 860 -37.15 -13.30 -11.29
CA TYR A 860 -36.60 -12.03 -10.81
C TYR A 860 -35.13 -12.20 -10.42
N PRO A 861 -34.19 -11.58 -11.16
CA PRO A 861 -32.76 -11.66 -10.84
C PRO A 861 -32.39 -10.77 -9.66
N LEU A 862 -31.83 -11.35 -8.60
CA LEU A 862 -31.41 -10.67 -7.38
C LEU A 862 -29.87 -10.73 -7.24
N GLU A 863 -29.17 -10.05 -8.15
CA GLU A 863 -27.69 -9.92 -8.10
C GLU A 863 -27.20 -8.91 -7.07
N PHE A 864 -28.06 -7.97 -6.67
CA PHE A 864 -27.68 -6.82 -5.88
C PHE A 864 -26.47 -6.06 -6.48
N GLY A 865 -26.43 -5.90 -7.81
CA GLY A 865 -25.28 -5.33 -8.52
C GLY A 865 -24.91 -3.87 -8.16
N LYS A 866 -25.83 -3.09 -7.57
CA LYS A 866 -25.54 -1.78 -6.94
C LYS A 866 -25.24 -1.88 -5.44
N GLY A 867 -25.03 -3.09 -4.94
CA GLY A 867 -25.25 -3.46 -3.55
C GLY A 867 -26.72 -3.28 -3.14
N ALA A 868 -26.93 -3.16 -1.82
CA ALA A 868 -28.24 -2.83 -1.27
C ALA A 868 -28.67 -1.36 -1.49
N ALA A 869 -27.82 -0.51 -2.09
CA ALA A 869 -28.06 0.93 -2.18
C ALA A 869 -29.31 1.30 -2.99
N SER A 870 -29.69 0.48 -3.99
CA SER A 870 -30.93 0.66 -4.76
C SER A 870 -32.19 0.65 -3.88
N PHE A 871 -32.19 -0.22 -2.86
CA PHE A 871 -33.32 -0.40 -1.94
C PHE A 871 -33.37 0.63 -0.81
N LEU A 872 -32.34 1.47 -0.67
CA LEU A 872 -32.29 2.56 0.32
C LEU A 872 -32.80 3.90 -0.24
N THR A 873 -33.12 3.96 -1.53
CA THR A 873 -33.60 5.18 -2.19
C THR A 873 -35.00 5.61 -1.70
N PRO A 874 -35.37 6.90 -1.83
CA PRO A 874 -36.70 7.38 -1.44
C PRO A 874 -37.87 6.59 -2.04
N ALA A 875 -37.69 6.04 -3.25
CA ALA A 875 -38.70 5.22 -3.92
C ALA A 875 -39.07 3.95 -3.13
N PHE A 876 -38.15 3.39 -2.36
CA PHE A 876 -38.39 2.18 -1.57
C PHE A 876 -38.72 2.42 -0.10
N GLN A 877 -38.60 3.66 0.38
CA GLN A 877 -38.90 4.02 1.78
C GLN A 877 -40.30 3.57 2.24
N PRO A 878 -41.38 3.66 1.44
CA PRO A 878 -42.71 3.16 1.84
C PRO A 878 -42.79 1.65 2.09
N TYR A 879 -41.87 0.87 1.50
CA TYR A 879 -41.83 -0.58 1.64
C TYR A 879 -40.99 -1.05 2.83
N TRP A 880 -40.20 -0.17 3.44
CA TRP A 880 -39.53 -0.44 4.71
C TRP A 880 -40.52 -0.32 5.87
N LYS A 881 -40.84 -1.47 6.47
CA LYS A 881 -41.78 -1.56 7.60
C LYS A 881 -41.01 -1.54 8.92
N GLN A 882 -41.58 -0.86 9.92
CA GLN A 882 -41.17 -0.96 11.32
C GLN A 882 -42.15 -1.89 12.04
N SER A 883 -41.71 -3.07 12.46
CA SER A 883 -42.57 -3.99 13.23
C SER A 883 -41.74 -5.01 14.01
N LEU A 884 -42.13 -5.21 15.27
CA LEU A 884 -41.60 -6.22 16.20
C LEU A 884 -42.32 -7.58 16.10
N VAL A 885 -43.35 -7.70 15.25
CA VAL A 885 -44.12 -8.95 15.06
C VAL A 885 -43.23 -10.01 14.39
N ARG A 886 -43.41 -11.31 14.71
CA ARG A 886 -42.79 -12.43 13.99
C ARG A 886 -42.95 -12.24 12.47
N GLN A 887 -41.86 -11.87 11.81
CA GLN A 887 -41.83 -11.62 10.38
C GLN A 887 -41.42 -12.89 9.62
N ARG A 888 -41.90 -12.99 8.38
CA ARG A 888 -41.54 -14.06 7.44
C ARG A 888 -40.16 -13.76 6.83
N PHE A 889 -39.43 -14.82 6.51
CA PHE A 889 -38.19 -14.79 5.73
C PHE A 889 -38.44 -15.49 4.40
N PRO A 890 -37.69 -15.18 3.33
CA PRO A 890 -36.56 -14.23 3.23
C PRO A 890 -36.94 -12.74 3.27
N ARG A 891 -36.00 -11.87 3.68
CA ARG A 891 -36.22 -10.42 3.73
C ARG A 891 -34.93 -9.61 3.77
N LEU A 892 -35.02 -8.33 3.37
CA LEU A 892 -33.99 -7.34 3.70
C LEU A 892 -34.24 -6.75 5.10
N MET A 893 -33.17 -6.51 5.82
CA MET A 893 -33.14 -5.85 7.13
C MET A 893 -32.10 -4.73 7.09
N GLN A 894 -32.40 -3.57 7.66
CA GLN A 894 -31.43 -2.46 7.70
C GLN A 894 -31.22 -1.90 9.11
N SER A 895 -30.00 -1.39 9.32
CA SER A 895 -29.57 -0.66 10.50
C SER A 895 -28.54 0.40 10.11
N THR A 896 -28.14 1.22 11.08
CA THR A 896 -27.11 2.26 10.91
C THR A 896 -26.03 2.10 11.98
N LEU A 897 -24.78 1.95 11.53
CA LEU A 897 -23.60 2.00 12.39
C LEU A 897 -23.06 3.43 12.42
N ASN A 898 -22.90 4.02 13.60
CA ASN A 898 -22.31 5.35 13.74
C ASN A 898 -20.85 5.28 14.16
N VAL A 899 -19.93 5.73 13.29
CA VAL A 899 -18.49 5.70 13.51
C VAL A 899 -17.99 7.09 13.90
N SER A 900 -17.39 7.23 15.08
CA SER A 900 -16.85 8.51 15.58
C SER A 900 -15.50 8.88 14.97
N ASP A 901 -14.70 7.88 14.62
CA ASP A 901 -13.30 8.04 14.23
C ASP A 901 -13.16 8.72 12.85
N ASP A 902 -12.23 9.67 12.72
CA ASP A 902 -11.91 10.33 11.45
C ASP A 902 -11.24 9.38 10.44
N GLN A 903 -10.64 8.29 10.93
CA GLN A 903 -10.10 7.19 10.15
C GLN A 903 -10.70 5.89 10.68
N PRO A 904 -11.78 5.39 10.07
CA PRO A 904 -12.36 4.11 10.44
C PRO A 904 -11.32 2.99 10.35
N ARG A 905 -11.40 2.05 11.30
CA ARG A 905 -10.52 0.90 11.39
C ARG A 905 -11.26 -0.35 10.95
N ASP A 906 -10.48 -1.38 10.64
CA ASP A 906 -11.00 -2.73 10.42
C ASP A 906 -11.86 -3.19 11.60
N THR A 907 -12.86 -4.03 11.33
CA THR A 907 -13.74 -4.62 12.33
C THR A 907 -14.30 -5.95 11.81
N TYR A 908 -14.97 -6.70 12.67
CA TYR A 908 -15.56 -8.00 12.33
C TYR A 908 -17.02 -8.02 12.74
N LEU A 909 -17.93 -8.24 11.78
CA LEU A 909 -19.36 -8.31 12.04
C LEU A 909 -19.73 -9.73 12.48
N ASP A 910 -20.07 -9.88 13.75
CA ASP A 910 -20.61 -11.11 14.33
C ASP A 910 -22.10 -11.26 14.03
N LEU A 911 -22.44 -12.41 13.45
CA LEU A 911 -23.79 -12.81 13.08
C LEU A 911 -24.19 -14.11 13.80
N THR A 912 -23.50 -14.50 14.86
CA THR A 912 -23.86 -15.68 15.67
C THR A 912 -25.35 -15.65 16.04
N GLY A 913 -26.05 -16.75 15.77
CA GLY A 913 -27.50 -16.91 16.01
C GLY A 913 -28.41 -16.39 14.89
N TRP A 914 -27.86 -15.78 13.84
CA TRP A 914 -28.56 -15.58 12.57
C TRP A 914 -28.61 -16.90 11.78
N GLY A 915 -29.41 -16.94 10.71
CA GLY A 915 -29.52 -18.11 9.84
C GLY A 915 -28.45 -18.09 8.76
N ARG A 916 -28.81 -17.48 7.64
CA ARG A 916 -27.99 -17.49 6.42
C ARG A 916 -28.32 -16.30 5.54
N GLY A 917 -27.32 -15.74 4.88
CA GLY A 917 -27.55 -14.59 4.02
C GLY A 917 -26.29 -13.87 3.55
N VAL A 918 -26.49 -12.60 3.18
CA VAL A 918 -25.43 -11.71 2.69
C VAL A 918 -25.53 -10.33 3.34
N VAL A 919 -24.39 -9.70 3.60
CA VAL A 919 -24.30 -8.38 4.25
C VAL A 919 -23.74 -7.31 3.31
N PHE A 920 -24.34 -6.12 3.35
CA PHE A 920 -23.88 -4.93 2.67
C PHE A 920 -23.59 -3.80 3.67
N ILE A 921 -22.41 -3.18 3.55
CA ILE A 921 -22.04 -2.01 4.35
C ILE A 921 -21.73 -0.85 3.39
N ASN A 922 -22.45 0.26 3.54
CA ASN A 922 -22.39 1.40 2.61
C ASN A 922 -22.59 1.00 1.13
N GLY A 923 -23.35 -0.07 0.87
CA GLY A 923 -23.55 -0.64 -0.47
C GLY A 923 -22.45 -1.59 -0.94
N PHE A 924 -21.32 -1.70 -0.23
CA PHE A 924 -20.30 -2.70 -0.50
C PHE A 924 -20.77 -4.08 -0.02
N ASN A 925 -20.72 -5.08 -0.88
CA ASN A 925 -21.11 -6.45 -0.52
C ASN A 925 -19.96 -7.15 0.23
N ILE A 926 -20.12 -7.32 1.54
CA ILE A 926 -19.10 -7.90 2.42
C ILE A 926 -18.97 -9.41 2.17
N GLY A 927 -20.05 -10.08 1.79
CA GLY A 927 -20.06 -11.51 1.50
C GLY A 927 -21.10 -12.28 2.30
N ARG A 928 -21.04 -13.61 2.18
CA ARG A 928 -22.02 -14.55 2.72
C ARG A 928 -21.71 -14.92 4.17
N TYR A 929 -22.74 -15.13 4.98
CA TYR A 929 -22.60 -15.68 6.32
C TYR A 929 -23.50 -16.90 6.49
N TRP A 930 -23.02 -17.88 7.27
CA TRP A 930 -23.78 -19.04 7.69
C TRP A 930 -23.27 -19.58 9.03
N PRO A 931 -23.49 -18.85 10.13
CA PRO A 931 -22.99 -19.19 11.47
C PRO A 931 -23.47 -20.57 11.94
N ASP A 932 -24.69 -20.97 11.59
CA ASP A 932 -25.23 -22.30 11.92
C ASP A 932 -24.44 -23.46 11.27
N ALA A 933 -23.80 -23.22 10.12
CA ALA A 933 -22.92 -24.19 9.47
C ALA A 933 -21.47 -24.08 9.97
N GLY A 934 -20.99 -22.84 10.16
CA GLY A 934 -19.59 -22.58 10.48
C GLY A 934 -18.62 -23.03 9.37
N PRO A 935 -17.30 -22.94 9.60
CA PRO A 935 -16.67 -22.58 10.87
C PRO A 935 -16.58 -21.06 11.08
N GLN A 936 -16.78 -20.28 10.01
CA GLN A 936 -16.81 -18.81 10.03
C GLN A 936 -18.09 -18.27 10.69
N GLN A 937 -17.92 -17.49 11.75
CA GLN A 937 -19.02 -16.81 12.47
C GLN A 937 -19.04 -15.30 12.23
N THR A 938 -17.90 -14.72 11.85
CA THR A 938 -17.74 -13.28 11.64
C THR A 938 -17.35 -12.93 10.21
N LEU A 939 -17.87 -11.83 9.70
CA LEU A 939 -17.45 -11.24 8.43
C LEU A 939 -16.43 -10.11 8.65
N TYR A 940 -15.30 -10.16 7.94
CA TYR A 940 -14.32 -9.07 7.96
C TYR A 940 -14.86 -7.82 7.25
N VAL A 941 -14.72 -6.67 7.90
CA VAL A 941 -15.13 -5.37 7.38
C VAL A 941 -13.91 -4.45 7.33
N PRO A 942 -13.35 -4.18 6.15
CA PRO A 942 -12.21 -3.27 6.00
C PRO A 942 -12.56 -1.84 6.42
N GLY A 943 -11.65 -1.17 7.12
CA GLY A 943 -11.76 0.24 7.47
C GLY A 943 -12.12 1.16 6.28
N PRO A 944 -11.54 0.98 5.08
CA PRO A 944 -11.87 1.76 3.88
C PRO A 944 -13.32 1.64 3.41
N VAL A 945 -14.03 0.57 3.78
CA VAL A 945 -15.46 0.41 3.48
C VAL A 945 -16.33 1.27 4.42
N LEU A 946 -15.80 1.62 5.59
CA LEU A 946 -16.45 2.49 6.57
C LEU A 946 -16.12 3.96 6.31
N LYS A 947 -16.99 4.84 6.82
CA LYS A 947 -16.81 6.30 6.82
C LYS A 947 -17.15 6.87 8.19
N LYS A 948 -16.62 8.05 8.50
CA LYS A 948 -17.05 8.80 9.69
C LYS A 948 -18.54 9.12 9.62
N GLY A 949 -19.23 8.99 10.74
CA GLY A 949 -20.65 9.23 10.91
C GLY A 949 -21.49 7.98 10.60
N ALA A 950 -22.65 8.19 10.00
CA ALA A 950 -23.61 7.12 9.71
C ALA A 950 -23.15 6.22 8.54
N ASN A 951 -23.09 4.91 8.80
CA ASN A 951 -22.82 3.85 7.84
C ASN A 951 -24.07 2.97 7.74
N SER A 952 -24.56 2.72 6.53
CA SER A 952 -25.70 1.84 6.33
C SER A 952 -25.26 0.38 6.45
N VAL A 953 -25.97 -0.41 7.25
CA VAL A 953 -25.78 -1.86 7.36
C VAL A 953 -27.06 -2.52 6.87
N VAL A 954 -26.98 -3.28 5.78
CA VAL A 954 -28.13 -3.99 5.21
C VAL A 954 -27.82 -5.47 5.15
N VAL A 955 -28.76 -6.30 5.56
CA VAL A 955 -28.64 -7.76 5.55
C VAL A 955 -29.80 -8.34 4.76
N PHE A 956 -29.50 -9.22 3.80
CA PHE A 956 -30.50 -10.11 3.21
C PHE A 956 -30.44 -11.44 3.96
N GLU A 957 -31.43 -11.69 4.83
CA GLU A 957 -31.50 -12.88 5.67
C GLU A 957 -32.58 -13.83 5.14
N LEU A 958 -32.23 -15.11 5.04
CA LEU A 958 -33.04 -16.14 4.40
C LEU A 958 -33.92 -16.91 5.39
N GLU A 959 -33.52 -17.04 6.66
CA GLU A 959 -34.08 -18.05 7.56
C GLU A 959 -34.48 -17.49 8.92
N LYS A 960 -33.55 -16.87 9.66
CA LYS A 960 -33.78 -16.40 11.04
C LYS A 960 -32.83 -15.28 11.43
N SER A 961 -33.22 -14.43 12.36
CA SER A 961 -32.38 -13.33 12.86
C SER A 961 -32.67 -13.04 14.33
N LEU A 962 -31.63 -12.65 15.08
CA LEU A 962 -31.76 -12.13 16.45
C LEU A 962 -32.22 -10.66 16.49
N GLY A 963 -32.28 -9.97 15.34
CA GLY A 963 -32.63 -8.56 15.25
C GLY A 963 -31.49 -7.59 15.62
N PHE A 964 -30.30 -8.09 15.94
CA PHE A 964 -29.10 -7.30 16.15
C PHE A 964 -27.85 -8.04 15.64
N ALA A 965 -26.79 -7.31 15.34
CA ALA A 965 -25.46 -7.86 15.02
C ALA A 965 -24.39 -7.02 15.73
N THR A 966 -23.20 -7.58 15.95
CA THR A 966 -22.16 -6.92 16.75
C THR A 966 -20.87 -6.73 15.97
N PHE A 967 -20.35 -5.52 15.91
CA PHE A 967 -19.04 -5.21 15.37
C PHE A 967 -17.97 -5.38 16.44
N MET A 968 -17.06 -6.34 16.25
CA MET A 968 -16.00 -6.77 17.16
C MET A 968 -14.59 -6.48 16.60
N ASP A 969 -13.56 -6.67 17.41
CA ASP A 969 -12.15 -6.45 17.08
C ASP A 969 -11.35 -7.75 16.82
N VAL A 970 -11.99 -8.91 16.99
CA VAL A 970 -11.39 -10.24 16.80
C VAL A 970 -12.29 -11.09 15.90
N PRO A 971 -11.74 -11.76 14.87
CA PRO A 971 -12.52 -12.69 14.05
C PRO A 971 -12.84 -13.98 14.82
N GLN A 972 -13.90 -14.66 14.42
CA GLN A 972 -14.23 -16.01 14.85
C GLN A 972 -14.37 -16.89 13.61
N LEU A 973 -13.35 -17.73 13.39
CA LEU A 973 -13.21 -18.58 12.20
C LEU A 973 -13.28 -20.08 12.52
N ASP A 974 -13.31 -20.49 13.80
CA ASP A 974 -13.05 -21.85 14.27
C ASP A 974 -14.22 -22.47 15.06
N LYS A 975 -15.44 -21.95 14.90
CA LYS A 975 -16.61 -22.43 15.66
C LYS A 975 -17.61 -23.16 14.78
N LEU A 976 -17.83 -24.44 15.12
CA LEU A 976 -18.98 -25.22 14.68
C LEU A 976 -20.09 -25.17 15.75
N THR A 977 -21.33 -25.08 15.30
CA THR A 977 -22.52 -24.97 16.17
C THR A 977 -23.07 -26.32 16.65
N SER A 978 -22.50 -27.46 16.23
CA SER A 978 -22.96 -28.80 16.60
C SER A 978 -22.04 -29.53 17.62
N GLY A 979 -22.48 -29.56 18.88
CA GLY A 979 -22.45 -30.77 19.74
C GLY A 979 -21.15 -31.21 20.45
N ASN A 980 -20.74 -30.49 21.51
CA ASN A 980 -20.28 -31.00 22.83
C ASN A 980 -19.29 -30.02 23.47
N SER A 981 -19.74 -29.33 24.50
CA SER A 981 -18.91 -28.47 25.35
C SER A 981 -17.93 -29.30 26.18
N PRO A 982 -16.64 -28.95 26.24
CA PRO A 982 -15.84 -29.14 27.43
C PRO A 982 -15.87 -27.83 28.24
N SER A 983 -16.14 -28.00 29.52
CA SER A 983 -16.31 -27.02 30.58
C SER A 983 -15.23 -25.92 30.62
N PRO A 984 -15.58 -24.67 31.00
CA PRO A 984 -14.59 -23.63 31.27
C PRO A 984 -13.97 -23.85 32.65
N SER A 985 -12.67 -24.14 32.71
CA SER A 985 -11.91 -24.06 33.96
C SER A 985 -10.72 -23.12 33.83
N ALA A 986 -10.73 -22.11 34.70
CA ALA A 986 -9.62 -21.35 35.28
C ALA A 986 -9.64 -19.84 34.98
N SER A 987 -9.98 -19.11 36.03
CA SER A 987 -10.09 -17.66 36.16
C SER A 987 -8.77 -16.89 35.90
N PRO A 988 -8.83 -15.63 35.44
CA PRO A 988 -7.65 -14.78 35.29
C PRO A 988 -7.20 -14.21 36.64
N VAL A 989 -5.92 -14.42 36.94
CA VAL A 989 -5.22 -13.80 38.08
C VAL A 989 -5.06 -12.30 37.83
N THR A 990 -5.64 -11.51 38.72
CA THR A 990 -5.53 -10.05 38.77
C THR A 990 -4.17 -9.67 39.37
N THR A 991 -3.36 -8.88 38.66
CA THR A 991 -2.23 -8.18 39.28
C THR A 991 -2.39 -6.68 39.12
N GLN A 992 -2.40 -6.02 40.28
CA GLN A 992 -2.59 -4.59 40.49
C GLN A 992 -1.37 -3.78 40.02
N ALA A 993 -1.63 -2.62 39.43
CA ALA A 993 -0.63 -1.57 39.22
C ALA A 993 -0.36 -0.80 40.53
N PRO A 994 0.88 -0.35 40.81
CA PRO A 994 1.14 0.63 41.86
C PRO A 994 1.06 2.08 41.34
N PRO A 995 0.85 3.06 42.25
CA PRO A 995 0.28 4.36 41.92
C PRO A 995 1.29 5.43 41.51
N ALA A 996 0.77 6.41 40.77
CA ALA A 996 1.43 7.67 40.43
C ALA A 996 1.64 8.57 41.66
N SER A 997 2.77 9.27 41.70
CA SER A 997 2.99 10.43 42.57
C SER A 997 3.32 11.68 41.75
N THR A 998 2.68 12.78 42.12
CA THR A 998 2.66 14.10 41.48
C THR A 998 3.76 15.05 42.06
N PRO A 999 4.03 16.20 41.40
CA PRO A 999 5.34 16.85 41.40
C PRO A 999 5.48 17.97 42.45
N SER A 1000 6.73 18.28 42.80
CA SER A 1000 7.08 19.54 43.44
C SER A 1000 8.09 20.33 42.59
N SER A 1001 7.84 21.63 42.56
CA SER A 1001 8.49 22.67 41.77
C SER A 1001 9.85 23.10 42.31
N THR A 1002 10.80 23.45 41.43
CA THR A 1002 11.55 24.72 41.54
C THR A 1002 12.24 25.05 40.22
N ALA A 1003 12.09 26.31 39.80
CA ALA A 1003 12.63 26.88 38.59
C ALA A 1003 14.06 27.40 38.82
N THR A 1004 15.06 26.73 38.22
CA THR A 1004 16.43 27.27 37.99
C THR A 1004 17.20 26.34 37.02
N GLY A 1005 16.69 26.15 35.79
CA GLY A 1005 17.26 25.15 34.87
C GLY A 1005 17.30 25.54 33.39
N LEU A 1006 16.97 26.78 33.00
CA LEU A 1006 16.79 27.10 31.58
C LEU A 1006 18.06 27.46 30.78
N ILE A 1007 19.24 27.52 31.41
CA ILE A 1007 20.50 27.88 30.72
C ILE A 1007 21.49 26.70 30.64
N CYS A 1008 21.42 25.73 31.56
CA CYS A 1008 22.25 24.51 31.49
C CYS A 1008 21.68 23.40 30.59
N SER A 1009 20.38 23.42 30.27
CA SER A 1009 19.75 22.34 29.50
C SER A 1009 20.00 22.38 28.00
N PHE A 1010 20.44 23.48 27.38
CA PHE A 1010 20.73 23.51 25.94
C PHE A 1010 22.12 22.96 25.60
N ALA A 1011 23.11 23.22 26.47
CA ALA A 1011 24.44 22.62 26.38
C ALA A 1011 24.42 21.13 26.75
N ALA A 1012 23.64 20.75 27.77
CA ALA A 1012 23.41 19.35 28.11
C ALA A 1012 22.62 18.61 27.01
N PHE A 1013 21.69 19.26 26.30
CA PHE A 1013 20.98 18.65 25.18
C PHE A 1013 21.90 18.38 23.98
N LEU A 1014 22.82 19.30 23.66
CA LEU A 1014 23.83 19.09 22.61
C LEU A 1014 24.91 18.08 23.01
N LEU A 1015 25.29 18.05 24.30
CA LEU A 1015 26.24 17.06 24.84
C LEU A 1015 25.60 15.66 24.95
N CYS A 1016 24.32 15.56 25.33
CA CYS A 1016 23.56 14.31 25.30
C CYS A 1016 23.31 13.84 23.86
N LEU A 1017 23.14 14.73 22.89
CA LEU A 1017 23.11 14.35 21.48
C LEU A 1017 24.48 13.85 20.98
N ALA A 1018 25.59 14.40 21.49
CA ALA A 1018 26.94 13.96 21.15
C ALA A 1018 27.36 12.66 21.88
N ILE A 1019 26.79 12.38 23.06
CA ILE A 1019 27.02 11.15 23.85
C ILE A 1019 26.05 10.02 23.41
N ALA A 1020 24.89 10.36 22.84
CA ALA A 1020 23.95 9.41 22.25
C ALA A 1020 24.27 9.05 20.79
N PHE A 1021 25.30 9.68 20.20
CA PHE A 1021 25.92 9.33 18.92
C PHE A 1021 27.13 8.43 19.15
#